data_AF-A0A251ZAJ4-F1
#
_entry.id   AF-A0A251ZAJ4-F1
#
_cell.length_a   1.000
_cell.length_b   1.000
_cell.length_c   1.000
_cell.angle_alpha   90.00
_cell.angle_beta   90.00
_cell.angle_gamma   90.00
#
_symmetry.space_group_name_H-M   'P 1'
#
loop_
_entity.id
_entity.type
_entity.pdbx_description
1 polymer ?
#
loop_
_entity_poly.entity_id
_entity_poly.type
_entity_poly.pdbx_seq_one_letter_code
_entity_poly.pdbx_strand_id
1 'polypeptide(L)'
;MLACFRVIEGSMPMHEGHDHSADTGATSTAIAPSTAMEFVTVGNPGNADAPADASGVRYGGVSYEYRIGKYEVTYGQYLEFLNAKAKSDPTGLYDPDMTNDQIANGIQRNGSSGSYTYSLLNQRSANLPVAFVNFTDAARFANWVNNGKGDASTENGAYLITTANVKGATRTNGVNIYEIAGNSPILKGDQIEVSGLLGIGFAIRSQVEKVEYKGGSTFISVSNSYPDDVATGQGVIVSIPSTRSTLAKVWIPNEDEWTKAAYYNPNLNNGAGGYYKWATQSNDYPGNSFEPIANQANIPSSDGSKLANTTSSRDITAISGPSLLTPVGTFSKSPSYYGTYDQDGNLTEWTDTVYDATAVFGSYNRSPNATRSKHGAMYYSGVAGSTRRDDILMPNDKAYGTGFRLAAASLGSSLVVSSEPACDCCGNSIDDDCTTNHSSDSTKATTASTTVRSKLAGPAIFGGTIQSTQEVWAVDYPARGKAKITLNADQTYIDYEFKVKGLDFGIIAGTGPITAYTGDDVNGMHIHHAKIGAVGDPALGIISPNQDLNSVFGHQTITQDNVYSYDKISGEWTITGRWSKDDPSSVGFDYNLDNYLFQGLDYINIHNEDVVLGVIRGQLLPMNDVAQAGPPLLNQRFVNSISGKHFYSSNSKEIDSLTSNGWKQEGFSWNLYPVASGESDLVPDAIEGQVKYEFANIYNDVSLDPLLNVHRLYNSKSGNHFFTTNDQELVTAQRAGYSYEGVVGRAYSPSVAASNGFTVVQRFYNGRTGEHFYTSSSTEAASLGSLGYSAEGAAWAS
;
A
#
# COMPACT_ATOMS: atom_id res chain seq x y z
N MET A 1 40.39 56.10 -17.58
CA MET A 1 39.92 57.37 -16.99
C MET A 1 39.51 58.29 -18.13
N LEU A 2 38.44 59.06 -18.09
CA LEU A 2 37.48 59.30 -16.99
C LEU A 2 36.03 59.31 -17.58
N ALA A 3 34.99 59.23 -16.75
CA ALA A 3 33.58 59.23 -17.18
C ALA A 3 32.95 60.64 -17.11
N CYS A 4 31.81 60.86 -17.80
CA CYS A 4 30.55 61.38 -17.20
C CYS A 4 29.44 61.79 -18.21
N PHE A 5 28.26 61.14 -18.07
CA PHE A 5 26.89 61.72 -17.99
C PHE A 5 26.15 62.44 -19.16
N ARG A 6 24.80 62.21 -19.15
CA ARG A 6 23.67 62.95 -19.80
C ARG A 6 23.48 62.74 -21.34
N VAL A 7 22.26 62.77 -21.94
CA VAL A 7 20.86 62.92 -21.44
C VAL A 7 19.83 62.38 -22.50
N ILE A 8 18.69 61.84 -22.03
CA ILE A 8 17.25 61.91 -22.47
C ILE A 8 16.96 62.43 -23.92
N GLU A 9 16.02 61.91 -24.74
CA GLU A 9 14.55 61.84 -24.52
C GLU A 9 13.73 61.09 -25.63
N GLY A 10 12.49 60.68 -25.31
CA GLY A 10 11.41 60.33 -26.27
C GLY A 10 11.23 58.84 -26.64
N SER A 11 10.02 58.29 -26.81
CA SER A 11 8.67 58.81 -26.53
C SER A 11 7.62 57.69 -26.40
N MET A 12 6.68 57.85 -25.46
CA MET A 12 5.46 57.01 -25.22
C MET A 12 4.34 57.34 -26.25
N PRO A 13 3.16 56.63 -26.35
CA PRO A 13 2.31 56.26 -25.20
C PRO A 13 1.33 55.05 -25.28
N MET A 14 0.74 54.72 -24.11
CA MET A 14 -0.61 54.10 -23.89
C MET A 14 -0.79 52.60 -24.30
N HIS A 15 -1.57 51.76 -23.60
CA HIS A 15 -2.38 51.91 -22.37
C HIS A 15 -2.60 50.53 -21.71
N GLU A 16 -2.56 50.42 -20.38
CA GLU A 16 -3.39 49.46 -19.61
C GLU A 16 -3.46 49.86 -18.12
N GLY A 17 -4.40 49.28 -17.37
CA GLY A 17 -4.89 49.81 -16.09
C GLY A 17 -4.21 49.28 -14.82
N HIS A 18 -4.35 50.03 -13.72
CA HIS A 18 -4.04 49.57 -12.37
C HIS A 18 -5.22 48.78 -11.77
N ASP A 19 -4.90 47.83 -10.89
CA ASP A 19 -5.55 47.79 -9.57
C ASP A 19 -4.49 47.51 -8.48
N HIS A 20 -4.81 47.81 -7.22
CA HIS A 20 -3.87 47.82 -6.11
C HIS A 20 -3.91 46.52 -5.28
N SER A 21 -2.72 45.97 -5.00
CA SER A 21 -2.48 45.16 -3.80
C SER A 21 -1.43 45.85 -2.95
N ALA A 22 -1.70 46.02 -1.65
CA ALA A 22 -0.80 46.68 -0.72
C ALA A 22 -0.05 45.64 0.11
N ASP A 23 1.26 45.53 -0.09
CA ASP A 23 2.14 44.74 0.77
C ASP A 23 2.20 45.35 2.18
N THR A 24 1.71 44.61 3.17
CA THR A 24 1.96 44.85 4.59
C THR A 24 2.67 43.64 5.18
N GLY A 25 4.00 43.65 5.07
CA GLY A 25 4.84 42.51 5.41
C GLY A 25 4.67 41.98 6.84
N ALA A 26 4.22 40.73 6.94
CA ALA A 26 4.37 39.88 8.11
C ALA A 26 5.38 38.79 7.79
N THR A 27 6.62 38.93 8.28
CA THR A 27 7.67 37.92 8.08
C THR A 27 7.36 36.67 8.90
N SER A 28 6.66 35.71 8.30
CA SER A 28 6.46 34.39 8.88
C SER A 28 7.81 33.67 8.99
N THR A 29 8.35 33.61 10.21
CA THR A 29 9.49 32.76 10.51
C THR A 29 9.04 31.30 10.46
N ALA A 30 9.49 30.56 9.45
CA ALA A 30 9.20 29.14 9.32
C ALA A 30 9.64 28.38 10.60
N ILE A 31 8.67 27.88 11.34
CA ILE A 31 8.90 27.11 12.56
C ILE A 31 9.48 25.75 12.16
N ALA A 32 10.62 25.38 12.72
CA ALA A 32 11.20 24.05 12.50
C ALA A 32 10.21 22.96 12.99
N PRO A 33 9.99 21.88 12.22
CA PRO A 33 8.90 20.95 12.51
C PRO A 33 9.07 20.27 13.87
N SER A 34 8.03 20.34 14.70
CA SER A 34 8.03 19.77 16.04
C SER A 34 7.73 18.27 16.01
N THR A 35 8.71 17.46 16.39
CA THR A 35 8.51 16.03 16.67
C THR A 35 7.87 15.77 18.05
N ALA A 36 7.73 16.81 18.88
CA ALA A 36 6.96 16.74 20.12
C ALA A 36 5.45 16.82 19.80
N MET A 37 4.69 15.85 20.31
CA MET A 37 3.22 15.84 20.23
C MET A 37 2.65 16.77 21.30
N GLU A 38 1.81 17.72 20.88
CA GLU A 38 1.03 18.55 21.80
C GLU A 38 -0.22 17.80 22.25
N PHE A 39 -0.48 17.82 23.56
CA PHE A 39 -1.67 17.23 24.18
C PHE A 39 -2.46 18.29 24.94
N VAL A 40 -3.79 18.30 24.79
CA VAL A 40 -4.74 19.11 25.57
C VAL A 40 -5.46 18.26 26.62
N THR A 41 -5.88 18.85 27.73
CA THR A 41 -6.61 18.13 28.79
C THR A 41 -8.11 18.10 28.52
N VAL A 42 -8.69 16.91 28.55
CA VAL A 42 -10.13 16.67 28.42
C VAL A 42 -10.71 16.41 29.81
N GLY A 43 -11.39 17.43 30.34
CA GLY A 43 -11.91 17.48 31.70
C GLY A 43 -13.34 16.94 31.84
N ASN A 44 -14.09 17.52 32.77
CA ASN A 44 -15.51 17.23 33.03
C ASN A 44 -15.83 15.72 33.14
N PRO A 45 -15.18 14.97 34.07
CA PRO A 45 -15.46 13.55 34.26
C PRO A 45 -16.92 13.31 34.67
N GLY A 46 -17.53 12.26 34.13
CA GLY A 46 -18.93 11.92 34.42
C GLY A 46 -19.95 12.77 33.65
N ASN A 47 -19.54 13.32 32.50
CA ASN A 47 -20.48 13.89 31.53
C ASN A 47 -21.40 12.81 30.95
N ALA A 48 -22.64 13.18 30.60
CA ALA A 48 -23.55 12.30 29.86
C ALA A 48 -23.08 12.10 28.41
N ASP A 49 -23.52 11.02 27.78
CA ASP A 49 -23.20 10.69 26.39
C ASP A 49 -23.83 11.63 25.36
N ALA A 50 -23.36 11.54 24.12
CA ALA A 50 -23.96 12.17 22.96
C ALA A 50 -25.39 11.64 22.68
N PRO A 51 -26.17 12.32 21.82
CA PRO A 51 -27.28 11.69 21.11
C PRO A 51 -26.84 10.35 20.49
N ALA A 52 -27.76 9.40 20.43
CA ALA A 52 -27.44 8.09 19.86
C ALA A 52 -27.17 8.19 18.35
N ASP A 53 -26.28 7.33 17.87
CA ASP A 53 -25.96 7.18 16.45
C ASP A 53 -27.09 6.48 15.66
N ALA A 54 -26.87 6.24 14.37
CA ALA A 54 -27.84 5.58 13.49
C ALA A 54 -28.13 4.11 13.87
N SER A 55 -27.29 3.48 14.70
CA SER A 55 -27.50 2.14 15.29
C SER A 55 -28.13 2.18 16.70
N GLY A 56 -28.31 3.35 17.29
CA GLY A 56 -28.85 3.52 18.65
C GLY A 56 -27.78 3.46 19.76
N VAL A 57 -26.51 3.28 19.42
CA VAL A 57 -25.39 3.29 20.36
C VAL A 57 -25.03 4.72 20.74
N ARG A 58 -24.44 4.92 21.92
CA ARG A 58 -24.07 6.24 22.46
C ARG A 58 -22.61 6.22 22.88
N TYR A 59 -21.94 7.36 22.68
CA TYR A 59 -20.55 7.57 23.10
C TYR A 59 -20.37 8.96 23.68
N GLY A 60 -19.28 9.15 24.42
CA GLY A 60 -18.80 10.43 24.91
C GLY A 60 -18.74 10.53 26.44
N GLY A 61 -19.42 9.62 27.16
CA GLY A 61 -19.43 9.59 28.63
C GLY A 61 -18.12 9.09 29.22
N VAL A 62 -17.17 9.99 29.48
CA VAL A 62 -15.86 9.64 30.07
C VAL A 62 -15.85 9.97 31.56
N SER A 63 -15.67 8.96 32.40
CA SER A 63 -15.72 9.04 33.87
C SER A 63 -14.43 9.57 34.54
N TYR A 64 -13.38 9.85 33.76
CA TYR A 64 -12.08 10.33 34.22
C TYR A 64 -11.58 11.53 33.41
N GLU A 65 -10.59 12.24 33.95
CA GLU A 65 -9.81 13.22 33.20
C GLU A 65 -8.66 12.51 32.47
N TYR A 66 -8.46 12.86 31.21
CA TYR A 66 -7.34 12.39 30.40
C TYR A 66 -6.83 13.53 29.51
N ARG A 67 -5.85 13.25 28.65
CA ARG A 67 -5.33 14.19 27.66
C ARG A 67 -5.42 13.61 26.28
N ILE A 68 -5.61 14.43 25.25
CA ILE A 68 -5.67 13.99 23.86
C ILE A 68 -4.78 14.84 22.96
N GLY A 69 -4.30 14.25 21.87
CA GLY A 69 -3.54 14.91 20.82
C GLY A 69 -4.32 16.11 20.31
N LYS A 70 -3.71 17.28 20.43
CA LYS A 70 -4.23 18.56 19.93
C LYS A 70 -4.52 18.50 18.42
N TYR A 71 -3.78 17.63 17.73
CA TYR A 71 -3.77 17.36 16.30
C TYR A 71 -3.78 15.85 16.07
N GLU A 72 -4.05 15.42 14.83
CA GLU A 72 -3.67 14.10 14.34
C GLU A 72 -2.14 13.88 14.47
N VAL A 73 -1.69 12.63 14.43
CA VAL A 73 -0.26 12.33 14.27
C VAL A 73 0.20 12.79 12.89
N THR A 74 1.26 13.59 12.82
CA THR A 74 1.74 14.13 11.54
C THR A 74 2.74 13.20 10.86
N TYR A 75 2.90 13.34 9.54
CA TYR A 75 4.00 12.69 8.82
C TYR A 75 5.38 13.06 9.41
N GLY A 76 5.58 14.27 9.96
CA GLY A 76 6.82 14.62 10.67
C GLY A 76 7.07 13.80 11.94
N GLN A 77 6.00 13.41 12.66
CA GLN A 77 6.08 12.55 13.84
C GLN A 77 6.19 11.08 13.46
N TYR A 78 5.45 10.62 12.45
CA TYR A 78 5.52 9.25 11.93
C TYR A 78 6.88 8.97 11.24
N LEU A 79 7.51 9.99 10.66
CA LEU A 79 8.88 9.91 10.11
C LEU A 79 9.94 9.60 11.18
N GLU A 80 9.80 10.15 12.39
CA GLU A 80 10.70 9.85 13.51
C GLU A 80 10.58 8.37 13.91
N PHE A 81 9.35 7.85 13.91
CA PHE A 81 9.04 6.44 14.18
C PHE A 81 9.60 5.49 13.12
N LEU A 82 9.39 5.79 11.83
CA LEU A 82 9.93 4.98 10.73
C LEU A 82 11.46 4.95 10.73
N ASN A 83 12.13 6.09 10.92
CA ASN A 83 13.60 6.13 11.03
C ASN A 83 14.14 5.40 12.28
N ALA A 84 13.35 5.28 13.34
CA ALA A 84 13.70 4.50 14.52
C ALA A 84 13.47 2.98 14.35
N LYS A 85 12.34 2.56 13.76
CA LYS A 85 11.86 1.17 13.80
C LYS A 85 11.87 0.43 12.46
N ALA A 86 11.78 1.13 11.33
CA ALA A 86 11.46 0.53 10.03
C ALA A 86 12.66 0.30 9.08
N LYS A 87 13.91 0.27 9.57
CA LYS A 87 15.11 0.07 8.71
C LYS A 87 15.07 -1.23 7.89
N SER A 88 14.44 -2.29 8.40
CA SER A 88 14.10 -3.50 7.64
C SER A 88 12.62 -3.62 7.31
N ASP A 89 11.77 -2.83 7.97
CA ASP A 89 10.32 -2.76 7.82
C ASP A 89 9.58 -4.11 7.80
N PRO A 90 9.91 -5.08 8.69
CA PRO A 90 9.36 -6.44 8.62
C PRO A 90 7.86 -6.51 8.93
N THR A 91 7.31 -5.42 9.48
CA THR A 91 5.90 -5.26 9.85
C THR A 91 5.13 -4.35 8.89
N GLY A 92 5.77 -3.77 7.87
CA GLY A 92 5.12 -2.92 6.87
C GLY A 92 4.59 -1.57 7.38
N LEU A 93 5.30 -0.94 8.33
CA LEU A 93 4.92 0.33 8.96
C LEU A 93 4.84 1.48 7.95
N TYR A 94 5.66 1.43 6.90
CA TYR A 94 5.57 2.36 5.79
C TYR A 94 4.77 1.76 4.64
N ASP A 95 3.85 2.55 4.12
CA ASP A 95 3.17 2.23 2.87
C ASP A 95 3.79 2.99 1.69
N PRO A 96 4.05 2.35 0.52
CA PRO A 96 4.50 3.05 -0.69
C PRO A 96 3.68 4.29 -1.03
N ASP A 97 2.37 4.28 -0.77
CA ASP A 97 1.49 5.35 -1.19
C ASP A 97 1.56 6.59 -0.27
N MET A 98 2.27 6.48 0.87
CA MET A 98 2.79 7.65 1.61
C MET A 98 3.78 8.51 0.79
N THR A 99 4.29 7.98 -0.33
CA THR A 99 4.94 8.74 -1.42
C THR A 99 4.01 8.95 -2.60
N ASN A 100 3.42 7.87 -3.12
CA ASN A 100 2.87 7.87 -4.48
C ASN A 100 1.57 8.68 -4.60
N ASP A 101 0.71 8.64 -3.60
CA ASP A 101 -0.59 9.29 -3.63
C ASP A 101 -0.44 10.81 -3.47
N GLN A 102 -0.52 11.55 -4.56
CA GLN A 102 -0.32 13.00 -4.57
C GLN A 102 -1.41 13.77 -3.78
N ILE A 103 -2.55 13.15 -3.49
CA ILE A 103 -3.60 13.70 -2.63
C ILE A 103 -3.21 13.58 -1.15
N ALA A 104 -2.65 12.44 -0.73
CA ALA A 104 -2.46 12.05 0.67
C ALA A 104 -1.03 11.57 1.02
N ASN A 105 0.02 12.13 0.40
CA ASN A 105 1.42 11.78 0.68
C ASN A 105 2.14 12.70 1.69
N GLY A 106 3.30 12.23 2.16
CA GLY A 106 4.20 13.04 2.99
C GLY A 106 5.59 12.47 3.29
N ILE A 107 5.81 11.16 3.15
CA ILE A 107 7.10 10.50 3.45
C ILE A 107 7.59 9.71 2.24
N GLN A 108 8.88 9.88 1.92
CA GLN A 108 9.63 9.03 1.01
C GLN A 108 10.49 8.02 1.76
N ARG A 109 10.42 6.75 1.33
CA ARG A 109 11.37 5.69 1.72
C ARG A 109 12.41 5.50 0.63
N ASN A 110 13.68 5.53 1.02
CA ASN A 110 14.84 5.32 0.14
C ASN A 110 15.70 4.15 0.66
N GLY A 111 16.43 3.47 -0.22
CA GLY A 111 17.24 2.29 0.11
C GLY A 111 16.44 0.97 0.11
N SER A 112 17.01 -0.09 0.67
CA SER A 112 16.45 -1.46 0.65
C SER A 112 16.28 -2.05 2.06
N SER A 113 15.52 -3.15 2.21
CA SER A 113 15.27 -3.76 3.52
C SER A 113 16.57 -4.15 4.25
N GLY A 114 16.72 -3.65 5.48
CA GLY A 114 17.93 -3.69 6.30
C GLY A 114 18.67 -2.35 6.33
N SER A 115 18.37 -1.46 5.38
CA SER A 115 19.01 -0.17 5.17
C SER A 115 18.03 0.98 4.86
N TYR A 116 16.71 0.77 4.98
CA TYR A 116 15.72 1.79 4.65
C TYR A 116 15.95 3.09 5.45
N THR A 117 15.88 4.19 4.72
CA THR A 117 15.95 5.56 5.24
C THR A 117 14.68 6.29 4.83
N TYR A 118 14.22 7.20 5.69
CA TYR A 118 12.97 7.92 5.47
C TYR A 118 13.20 9.43 5.53
N SER A 119 12.52 10.17 4.65
CA SER A 119 12.55 11.63 4.58
C SER A 119 11.17 12.18 4.27
N LEU A 120 10.89 13.44 4.62
CA LEU A 120 9.70 14.13 4.13
C LEU A 120 9.85 14.40 2.63
N LEU A 121 8.73 14.38 1.89
CA LEU A 121 8.71 14.83 0.49
C LEU A 121 9.02 16.33 0.37
N ASN A 122 8.57 17.13 1.33
CA ASN A 122 8.86 18.57 1.42
C ASN A 122 8.60 19.10 2.84
N GLN A 123 8.92 20.37 3.11
CA GLN A 123 8.76 20.97 4.43
C GLN A 123 7.29 21.12 4.90
N ARG A 124 6.31 21.27 3.99
CA ARG A 124 4.88 21.30 4.34
C ARG A 124 4.41 19.93 4.84
N SER A 125 4.89 18.84 4.23
CA SER A 125 4.56 17.47 4.62
C SER A 125 4.82 17.18 6.10
N ALA A 126 5.78 17.85 6.75
CA ALA A 126 6.08 17.68 8.17
C ALA A 126 4.85 17.80 9.10
N ASN A 127 3.92 18.69 8.72
CA ASN A 127 2.76 19.06 9.50
C ASN A 127 1.45 18.56 8.88
N LEU A 128 1.49 17.82 7.77
CA LEU A 128 0.31 17.11 7.25
C LEU A 128 0.04 15.87 8.13
N PRO A 129 -1.22 15.49 8.37
CA PRO A 129 -1.57 14.29 9.11
C PRO A 129 -1.17 13.02 8.35
N VAL A 130 -0.80 11.94 9.07
CA VAL A 130 -0.37 10.68 8.46
C VAL A 130 -1.57 9.87 7.94
N ALA A 131 -1.61 9.60 6.63
CA ALA A 131 -2.50 8.64 5.99
C ALA A 131 -1.78 7.32 5.67
N PHE A 132 -2.52 6.31 5.16
CA PHE A 132 -2.03 4.95 4.83
C PHE A 132 -1.48 4.17 6.04
N VAL A 133 -2.07 4.39 7.21
CA VAL A 133 -1.76 3.64 8.45
C VAL A 133 -2.98 2.84 8.89
N ASN A 134 -2.77 1.58 9.23
CA ASN A 134 -3.80 0.75 9.82
C ASN A 134 -3.78 0.85 11.36
N PHE A 135 -4.77 0.26 12.04
CA PHE A 135 -4.84 0.28 13.50
C PHE A 135 -3.62 -0.39 14.15
N THR A 136 -3.06 -1.44 13.53
CA THR A 136 -1.86 -2.14 14.01
C THR A 136 -0.63 -1.21 14.02
N ASP A 137 -0.43 -0.45 12.95
CA ASP A 137 0.67 0.50 12.79
C ASP A 137 0.52 1.67 13.76
N ALA A 138 -0.70 2.19 13.91
CA ALA A 138 -1.04 3.20 14.92
C ALA A 138 -0.80 2.67 16.34
N ALA A 139 -1.12 1.41 16.64
CA ALA A 139 -0.91 0.79 17.94
C ALA A 139 0.59 0.57 18.24
N ARG A 140 1.39 0.22 17.22
CA ARG A 140 2.86 0.17 17.32
C ARG A 140 3.47 1.55 17.57
N PHE A 141 2.95 2.59 16.90
CA PHE A 141 3.34 3.98 17.16
C PHE A 141 2.97 4.40 18.60
N ALA A 142 1.74 4.12 19.05
CA ALA A 142 1.27 4.40 20.40
C ALA A 142 2.15 3.71 21.46
N ASN A 143 2.49 2.43 21.26
CA ASN A 143 3.43 1.68 22.11
C ASN A 143 4.81 2.32 22.17
N TRP A 144 5.39 2.65 21.01
CA TRP A 144 6.69 3.30 20.91
C TRP A 144 6.72 4.65 21.65
N VAL A 145 5.68 5.46 21.50
CA VAL A 145 5.52 6.73 22.24
C VAL A 145 5.34 6.50 23.74
N ASN A 146 4.46 5.58 24.15
CA ASN A 146 4.22 5.19 25.55
C ASN A 146 5.51 4.76 26.27
N ASN A 147 6.40 4.10 25.53
CA ASN A 147 7.67 3.57 26.01
C ASN A 147 8.83 4.59 25.97
N GLY A 148 8.62 5.79 25.44
CA GLY A 148 9.61 6.88 25.44
C GLY A 148 10.38 7.11 24.12
N LYS A 149 9.89 6.58 23.00
CA LYS A 149 10.50 6.67 21.65
C LYS A 149 11.91 6.03 21.56
N GLY A 150 12.65 6.34 20.49
CA GLY A 150 13.99 5.79 20.22
C GLY A 150 13.96 4.31 19.87
N ASP A 151 14.87 3.50 20.42
CA ASP A 151 14.91 2.06 20.16
C ASP A 151 13.78 1.27 20.84
N ALA A 152 12.91 1.93 21.61
CA ALA A 152 11.84 1.33 22.40
C ALA A 152 10.95 0.33 21.63
N SER A 153 10.40 -0.63 22.37
CA SER A 153 9.52 -1.67 21.83
C SER A 153 8.24 -1.10 21.23
N THR A 154 7.80 -1.73 20.14
CA THR A 154 6.53 -1.47 19.44
C THR A 154 5.45 -2.50 19.75
N GLU A 155 5.82 -3.68 20.25
CA GLU A 155 4.89 -4.80 20.43
C GLU A 155 4.34 -4.91 21.87
N ASN A 156 4.80 -4.06 22.78
CA ASN A 156 4.23 -3.93 24.13
C ASN A 156 4.21 -2.46 24.58
N GLY A 157 3.32 -2.11 25.50
CA GLY A 157 3.15 -0.74 25.98
C GLY A 157 1.71 -0.48 26.43
N ALA A 158 0.95 0.26 25.61
CA ALA A 158 -0.50 0.35 25.71
C ALA A 158 -1.20 -0.90 25.16
N TYR A 159 -0.67 -1.52 24.11
CA TYR A 159 -1.21 -2.74 23.49
C TYR A 159 -0.16 -3.85 23.53
N LEU A 160 -0.53 -5.09 23.86
CA LEU A 160 0.36 -6.24 23.78
C LEU A 160 0.16 -6.93 22.42
N ILE A 161 0.86 -6.43 21.40
CA ILE A 161 0.79 -6.99 20.05
C ILE A 161 1.61 -8.28 20.05
N THR A 162 0.99 -9.39 19.69
CA THR A 162 1.61 -10.71 19.78
C THR A 162 1.76 -11.33 18.39
N THR A 163 3.00 -11.44 17.92
CA THR A 163 3.33 -12.26 16.73
C THR A 163 3.67 -13.68 17.18
N ALA A 164 2.95 -14.66 16.64
CA ALA A 164 3.08 -16.07 17.03
C ALA A 164 3.07 -17.01 15.83
N ASN A 165 4.03 -17.94 15.79
CA ASN A 165 4.07 -18.99 14.77
C ASN A 165 3.06 -20.09 15.12
N VAL A 166 2.25 -20.47 14.12
CA VAL A 166 1.25 -21.54 14.20
C VAL A 166 1.92 -22.87 13.89
N LYS A 167 1.82 -23.82 14.83
CA LYS A 167 2.29 -25.21 14.64
C LYS A 167 1.41 -26.01 13.67
N GLY A 168 0.11 -25.73 13.71
CA GLY A 168 -0.92 -26.33 12.87
C GLY A 168 -2.28 -25.72 13.20
N ALA A 169 -3.25 -25.87 12.31
CA ALA A 169 -4.62 -25.43 12.54
C ALA A 169 -5.64 -26.45 12.02
N THR A 170 -6.74 -26.60 12.73
CA THR A 170 -7.81 -27.55 12.42
C THR A 170 -9.15 -26.84 12.50
N ARG A 171 -10.04 -27.13 11.56
CA ARG A 171 -11.37 -26.53 11.50
C ARG A 171 -12.42 -27.62 11.71
N THR A 172 -13.37 -27.37 12.62
CA THR A 172 -14.38 -28.36 12.99
C THR A 172 -15.65 -27.67 13.48
N ASN A 173 -16.81 -28.08 12.96
CA ASN A 173 -18.13 -27.56 13.28
C ASN A 173 -18.23 -26.02 13.21
N GLY A 174 -17.62 -25.41 12.19
CA GLY A 174 -17.64 -23.95 12.01
C GLY A 174 -16.51 -23.18 12.69
N VAL A 175 -15.72 -23.84 13.55
CA VAL A 175 -14.70 -23.20 14.40
C VAL A 175 -13.30 -23.58 13.94
N ASN A 176 -12.45 -22.57 13.69
CA ASN A 176 -11.01 -22.75 13.49
C ASN A 176 -10.32 -22.84 14.86
N ILE A 177 -9.36 -23.74 14.99
CA ILE A 177 -8.51 -23.89 16.17
C ILE A 177 -7.06 -23.84 15.72
N TYR A 178 -6.29 -22.85 16.20
CA TYR A 178 -4.86 -22.71 15.89
C TYR A 178 -4.01 -23.15 17.08
N GLU A 179 -3.05 -24.05 16.87
CA GLU A 179 -2.05 -24.42 17.88
C GLU A 179 -0.83 -23.48 17.81
N ILE A 180 -0.48 -22.87 18.94
CA ILE A 180 0.69 -22.00 19.13
C ILE A 180 1.66 -22.67 20.11
N ALA A 181 2.96 -22.61 19.82
CA ALA A 181 3.99 -23.20 20.67
C ALA A 181 4.14 -22.48 22.02
N GLY A 182 4.15 -23.24 23.12
CA GLY A 182 4.32 -22.69 24.47
C GLY A 182 3.05 -21.98 24.98
N ASN A 183 3.23 -21.18 26.05
CA ASN A 183 2.15 -20.38 26.62
C ASN A 183 2.09 -19.01 25.94
N SER A 184 1.25 -18.89 24.91
CA SER A 184 1.01 -17.62 24.19
C SER A 184 0.20 -16.64 25.05
N PRO A 185 0.52 -15.34 25.07
CA PRO A 185 -0.21 -14.33 25.84
C PRO A 185 -1.52 -13.85 25.20
N ILE A 186 -1.92 -14.41 24.04
CA ILE A 186 -3.18 -14.07 23.36
C ILE A 186 -4.39 -14.44 24.24
N LEU A 187 -5.35 -13.53 24.33
CA LEU A 187 -6.55 -13.64 25.17
C LEU A 187 -7.85 -13.74 24.34
N LYS A 188 -8.95 -14.09 25.02
CA LYS A 188 -10.30 -13.97 24.44
C LYS A 188 -10.63 -12.49 24.23
N GLY A 189 -11.16 -12.16 23.06
CA GLY A 189 -11.51 -10.81 22.64
C GLY A 189 -10.45 -10.15 21.76
N ASP A 190 -9.20 -10.62 21.80
CA ASP A 190 -8.15 -10.12 20.92
C ASP A 190 -8.55 -10.29 19.45
N GLN A 191 -8.23 -9.32 18.61
CA GLN A 191 -8.35 -9.45 17.16
C GLN A 191 -7.07 -10.08 16.62
N ILE A 192 -7.23 -11.00 15.67
CA ILE A 192 -6.13 -11.68 14.99
C ILE A 192 -6.20 -11.47 13.49
N GLU A 193 -5.03 -11.25 12.88
CA GLU A 193 -4.76 -11.58 11.49
C GLU A 193 -3.99 -12.90 11.44
N VAL A 194 -4.38 -13.79 10.53
CA VAL A 194 -3.69 -15.06 10.28
C VAL A 194 -3.22 -15.14 8.84
N SER A 195 -1.94 -15.42 8.65
CA SER A 195 -1.28 -15.51 7.34
C SER A 195 -0.40 -16.77 7.24
N GLY A 196 0.05 -17.14 6.05
CA GLY A 196 1.02 -18.24 5.82
C GLY A 196 0.47 -19.67 5.96
N LEU A 197 -0.80 -19.83 6.33
CA LEU A 197 -1.53 -21.10 6.28
C LEU A 197 -2.19 -21.30 4.91
N LEU A 198 -2.31 -22.55 4.50
CA LEU A 198 -2.97 -23.00 3.27
C LEU A 198 -4.14 -23.92 3.63
N GLY A 199 -5.35 -23.59 3.16
CA GLY A 199 -6.55 -24.43 3.29
C GLY A 199 -7.79 -23.69 3.83
N ILE A 200 -8.95 -24.31 3.57
CA ILE A 200 -10.36 -23.92 3.82
C ILE A 200 -10.61 -22.77 4.81
N GLY A 201 -10.17 -21.54 4.51
CA GLY A 201 -10.53 -20.37 5.30
C GLY A 201 -9.79 -20.28 6.64
N PHE A 202 -8.52 -20.70 6.67
CA PHE A 202 -7.62 -20.52 7.82
C PHE A 202 -6.86 -19.19 7.85
N ALA A 203 -6.70 -18.51 6.71
CA ALA A 203 -6.14 -17.17 6.63
C ALA A 203 -7.26 -16.14 6.80
N ILE A 204 -7.45 -15.61 8.01
CA ILE A 204 -8.61 -14.77 8.34
C ILE A 204 -8.25 -13.57 9.22
N ARG A 205 -9.24 -12.67 9.35
CA ARG A 205 -9.26 -11.51 10.26
C ARG A 205 -10.49 -11.64 11.14
N SER A 206 -10.31 -11.84 12.45
CA SER A 206 -11.42 -12.23 13.36
C SER A 206 -11.09 -11.94 14.83
N GLN A 207 -12.07 -12.08 15.72
CA GLN A 207 -11.93 -11.94 17.18
C GLN A 207 -11.83 -13.32 17.86
N VAL A 208 -10.84 -13.50 18.74
CA VAL A 208 -10.63 -14.74 19.51
C VAL A 208 -11.79 -15.03 20.46
N GLU A 209 -12.49 -16.13 20.22
CA GLU A 209 -13.67 -16.56 20.99
C GLU A 209 -13.32 -17.39 22.23
N LYS A 210 -12.18 -18.11 22.17
CA LYS A 210 -11.72 -19.04 23.20
C LYS A 210 -10.19 -19.15 23.19
N VAL A 211 -9.60 -19.37 24.37
CA VAL A 211 -8.19 -19.71 24.54
C VAL A 211 -8.08 -20.88 25.53
N GLU A 212 -7.23 -21.87 25.23
CA GLU A 212 -6.98 -23.03 26.08
C GLU A 212 -5.49 -23.43 26.07
N TYR A 213 -4.87 -23.62 27.24
CA TYR A 213 -3.50 -24.15 27.33
C TYR A 213 -3.52 -25.66 27.58
N LYS A 214 -2.98 -26.45 26.65
CA LYS A 214 -3.01 -27.93 26.68
C LYS A 214 -1.68 -28.49 26.15
N GLY A 215 -1.14 -29.51 26.81
CA GLY A 215 0.02 -30.28 26.30
C GLY A 215 1.35 -29.51 26.09
N GLY A 216 1.46 -28.26 26.55
CA GLY A 216 2.62 -27.39 26.26
C GLY A 216 2.39 -26.39 25.11
N SER A 217 1.14 -26.22 24.67
CA SER A 217 0.73 -25.28 23.63
C SER A 217 -0.51 -24.49 24.04
N THR A 218 -0.62 -23.25 23.56
CA THR A 218 -1.87 -22.48 23.58
C THR A 218 -2.65 -22.77 22.30
N PHE A 219 -3.92 -23.10 22.46
CA PHE A 219 -4.89 -23.22 21.38
C PHE A 219 -5.84 -22.02 21.44
N ILE A 220 -6.05 -21.34 20.33
CA ILE A 220 -7.04 -20.25 20.21
C ILE A 220 -8.13 -20.63 19.21
N SER A 221 -9.36 -20.16 19.43
CA SER A 221 -10.52 -20.49 18.59
C SER A 221 -11.23 -19.26 18.03
N VAL A 222 -11.70 -19.35 16.79
CA VAL A 222 -12.46 -18.31 16.06
C VAL A 222 -13.39 -18.95 15.02
N SER A 223 -14.61 -18.45 14.89
CA SER A 223 -15.62 -18.98 13.97
C SER A 223 -15.60 -18.27 12.61
N ASN A 224 -15.99 -18.99 11.56
CA ASN A 224 -16.40 -18.45 10.26
C ASN A 224 -17.30 -19.50 9.56
N SER A 225 -17.73 -19.28 8.31
CA SER A 225 -18.66 -20.17 7.60
C SER A 225 -18.06 -21.08 6.52
N TYR A 226 -16.74 -21.26 6.47
CA TYR A 226 -16.09 -22.16 5.49
C TYR A 226 -16.28 -23.66 5.82
N PRO A 227 -16.07 -24.60 4.89
CA PRO A 227 -16.08 -26.04 5.18
C PRO A 227 -15.03 -26.45 6.23
N ASP A 228 -15.22 -27.59 6.90
CA ASP A 228 -14.23 -28.13 7.84
C ASP A 228 -13.03 -28.78 7.10
N ASP A 229 -11.81 -28.48 7.55
CA ASP A 229 -10.54 -28.88 6.91
C ASP A 229 -9.38 -28.86 7.93
N VAL A 230 -8.14 -29.14 7.49
CA VAL A 230 -6.90 -29.04 8.29
C VAL A 230 -5.84 -28.25 7.53
N ALA A 231 -5.34 -27.17 8.13
CA ALA A 231 -4.38 -26.28 7.51
C ALA A 231 -3.02 -26.93 7.27
N THR A 232 -2.36 -26.52 6.19
CA THR A 232 -0.95 -26.84 5.93
C THR A 232 -0.12 -25.56 5.79
N GLY A 233 1.21 -25.69 5.71
CA GLY A 233 2.13 -24.55 5.61
C GLY A 233 2.78 -24.14 6.94
N GLN A 234 3.09 -22.86 7.09
CA GLN A 234 3.68 -22.26 8.29
C GLN A 234 2.96 -20.96 8.59
N GLY A 235 2.02 -21.02 9.52
CA GLY A 235 1.18 -19.86 9.84
C GLY A 235 1.88 -18.85 10.73
N VAL A 236 1.52 -17.58 10.56
CA VAL A 236 1.84 -16.51 11.50
C VAL A 236 0.54 -15.81 11.88
N ILE A 237 0.29 -15.75 13.19
CA ILE A 237 -0.75 -14.93 13.80
C ILE A 237 -0.11 -13.60 14.23
N VAL A 238 -0.76 -12.49 13.89
CA VAL A 238 -0.55 -11.19 14.54
C VAL A 238 -1.81 -10.89 15.34
N SER A 239 -1.67 -10.76 16.66
CA SER A 239 -2.79 -10.52 17.57
C SER A 239 -2.68 -9.15 18.24
N ILE A 240 -3.81 -8.46 18.39
CA ILE A 240 -3.95 -7.13 18.98
C ILE A 240 -5.11 -7.19 19.98
N PRO A 241 -4.93 -6.74 21.24
CA PRO A 241 -5.97 -6.90 22.24
C PRO A 241 -7.23 -6.06 21.97
N SER A 242 -8.36 -6.54 22.47
CA SER A 242 -9.63 -5.79 22.50
C SER A 242 -9.58 -4.51 23.34
N THR A 243 -8.65 -4.45 24.29
CA THR A 243 -8.49 -3.34 25.22
C THR A 243 -7.03 -2.99 25.42
N ARG A 244 -6.75 -1.70 25.63
CA ARG A 244 -5.44 -1.23 26.09
C ARG A 244 -5.17 -1.63 27.54
N SER A 245 -3.88 -1.75 27.86
CA SER A 245 -3.34 -1.82 29.21
C SER A 245 -3.85 -0.66 30.08
N THR A 246 -4.33 -0.96 31.29
CA THR A 246 -4.68 0.04 32.31
C THR A 246 -3.46 0.83 32.82
N LEU A 247 -2.24 0.43 32.45
CA LEU A 247 -0.99 1.13 32.74
C LEU A 247 -0.52 2.00 31.56
N ALA A 248 -1.31 2.12 30.49
CA ALA A 248 -1.00 2.95 29.34
C ALA A 248 -0.84 4.43 29.77
N LYS A 249 0.24 5.05 29.31
CA LYS A 249 0.51 6.49 29.45
C LYS A 249 0.08 7.26 28.21
N VAL A 250 0.11 6.60 27.05
CA VAL A 250 -0.30 7.09 25.74
C VAL A 250 -0.91 5.93 24.95
N TRP A 251 -2.05 6.14 24.29
CA TRP A 251 -2.86 5.12 23.59
C TRP A 251 -3.60 5.75 22.39
N ILE A 252 -4.32 4.95 21.59
CA ILE A 252 -5.30 5.47 20.60
C ILE A 252 -6.63 5.63 21.34
N PRO A 253 -7.29 6.80 21.35
CA PRO A 253 -8.52 7.02 22.12
C PRO A 253 -9.62 6.01 21.75
N ASN A 254 -10.47 5.66 22.70
CA ASN A 254 -11.73 5.00 22.37
C ASN A 254 -12.77 6.01 21.84
N GLU A 255 -13.90 5.53 21.34
CA GLU A 255 -14.99 6.39 20.84
C GLU A 255 -15.50 7.39 21.88
N ASP A 256 -15.53 7.04 23.17
CA ASP A 256 -15.97 7.96 24.24
C ASP A 256 -15.00 9.12 24.44
N GLU A 257 -13.71 8.81 24.51
CA GLU A 257 -12.65 9.81 24.56
C GLU A 257 -12.71 10.69 23.32
N TRP A 258 -12.66 10.11 22.13
CA TRP A 258 -12.61 10.82 20.86
C TRP A 258 -13.84 11.73 20.67
N THR A 259 -15.05 11.20 20.87
CA THR A 259 -16.34 11.92 20.76
C THR A 259 -16.41 13.07 21.76
N LYS A 260 -15.97 12.86 23.00
CA LYS A 260 -15.91 13.92 24.03
C LYS A 260 -14.91 15.01 23.66
N ALA A 261 -13.73 14.65 23.14
CA ALA A 261 -12.72 15.61 22.72
C ALA A 261 -13.21 16.49 21.55
N ALA A 262 -13.87 15.88 20.56
CA ALA A 262 -14.37 16.58 19.38
C ALA A 262 -15.54 17.52 19.73
N TYR A 263 -16.62 16.97 20.29
CA TYR A 263 -17.94 17.59 20.21
C TYR A 263 -18.47 18.13 21.55
N TYR A 264 -17.99 17.62 22.69
CA TYR A 264 -18.56 18.00 23.98
C TYR A 264 -18.13 19.40 24.41
N ASN A 265 -19.11 20.21 24.83
CA ASN A 265 -18.89 21.51 25.44
C ASN A 265 -19.73 21.63 26.72
N PRO A 266 -19.13 21.82 27.92
CA PRO A 266 -19.85 21.88 29.19
C PRO A 266 -20.70 23.16 29.35
N ASN A 267 -20.44 24.21 28.58
CA ASN A 267 -21.20 25.46 28.64
C ASN A 267 -22.57 25.34 27.94
N LEU A 268 -22.77 24.32 27.10
CA LEU A 268 -24.07 24.04 26.49
C LEU A 268 -25.15 23.73 27.54
N ASN A 269 -26.42 23.86 27.14
CA ASN A 269 -27.58 23.52 27.96
C ASN A 269 -27.57 24.19 29.35
N ASN A 270 -27.22 25.48 29.39
CA ASN A 270 -27.09 26.29 30.61
C ASN A 270 -26.06 25.76 31.63
N GLY A 271 -24.96 25.15 31.17
CA GLY A 271 -23.93 24.59 32.03
C GLY A 271 -24.13 23.12 32.41
N ALA A 272 -25.17 22.45 31.89
CA ALA A 272 -25.33 21.00 31.99
C ALA A 272 -24.44 20.24 30.99
N GLY A 273 -23.90 20.94 29.99
CA GLY A 273 -23.12 20.37 28.90
C GLY A 273 -23.96 19.74 27.80
N GLY A 274 -23.30 19.42 26.69
CA GLY A 274 -23.91 18.86 25.50
C GLY A 274 -22.88 18.68 24.39
N TYR A 275 -23.34 18.28 23.22
CA TYR A 275 -22.49 17.97 22.06
C TYR A 275 -22.92 18.80 20.85
N TYR A 276 -21.94 19.29 20.10
CA TYR A 276 -22.14 19.89 18.78
C TYR A 276 -22.16 18.84 17.67
N LYS A 277 -22.73 19.18 16.51
CA LYS A 277 -22.66 18.33 15.31
C LYS A 277 -21.25 18.31 14.68
N TRP A 278 -20.52 19.41 14.79
CA TRP A 278 -19.17 19.56 14.24
C TRP A 278 -18.18 19.93 15.34
N ALA A 279 -16.97 19.37 15.28
CA ALA A 279 -15.90 19.59 16.25
C ALA A 279 -15.47 21.06 16.33
N THR A 280 -15.80 21.85 15.32
CA THR A 280 -15.64 23.30 15.22
C THR A 280 -16.52 24.12 16.20
N GLN A 281 -17.14 23.47 17.18
CA GLN A 281 -18.12 24.02 18.13
C GLN A 281 -19.36 24.63 17.44
N SER A 282 -19.85 23.95 16.40
CA SER A 282 -20.97 24.41 15.58
C SER A 282 -21.96 23.30 15.27
N ASN A 283 -23.22 23.67 15.03
CA ASN A 283 -24.22 22.80 14.40
C ASN A 283 -24.38 23.10 12.90
N ASP A 284 -23.92 24.28 12.46
CA ASP A 284 -23.93 24.72 11.08
C ASP A 284 -22.73 24.16 10.33
N TYR A 285 -22.92 23.84 9.04
CA TYR A 285 -21.89 23.29 8.15
C TYR A 285 -20.62 24.18 8.13
N PRO A 286 -19.41 23.63 8.40
CA PRO A 286 -18.17 24.40 8.36
C PRO A 286 -17.85 24.94 6.97
N GLY A 287 -17.28 26.14 6.90
CA GLY A 287 -16.58 26.57 5.69
C GLY A 287 -15.24 25.82 5.53
N ASN A 288 -14.58 26.03 4.40
CA ASN A 288 -13.25 25.49 4.13
C ASN A 288 -12.24 26.58 3.73
N SER A 289 -12.44 27.80 4.26
CA SER A 289 -11.55 28.94 4.01
C SER A 289 -10.34 28.94 4.94
N PHE A 290 -9.19 29.40 4.43
CA PHE A 290 -7.99 29.70 5.22
C PHE A 290 -8.04 31.05 5.95
N GLU A 291 -9.10 31.83 5.76
CA GLU A 291 -9.32 33.05 6.55
C GLU A 291 -9.39 32.71 8.06
N PRO A 292 -8.82 33.55 8.94
CA PRO A 292 -8.76 33.30 10.38
C PRO A 292 -10.11 33.58 11.06
N ILE A 293 -11.13 32.81 10.69
CA ILE A 293 -12.52 32.88 11.17
C ILE A 293 -12.95 31.52 11.74
N ALA A 294 -13.99 31.53 12.58
CA ALA A 294 -14.52 30.32 13.20
C ALA A 294 -15.34 29.46 12.22
N ASN A 295 -15.67 28.24 12.66
CA ASN A 295 -16.42 27.23 11.90
C ASN A 295 -15.84 26.94 10.50
N GLN A 296 -14.54 26.68 10.43
CA GLN A 296 -13.82 26.23 9.24
C GLN A 296 -13.15 24.87 9.47
N ALA A 297 -13.11 24.01 8.45
CA ALA A 297 -12.50 22.68 8.46
C ALA A 297 -12.00 22.29 7.06
N ASN A 298 -11.07 21.32 6.95
CA ASN A 298 -10.70 20.76 5.66
C ASN A 298 -11.71 19.69 5.20
N ILE A 299 -12.87 20.16 4.76
CA ILE A 299 -13.94 19.38 4.13
C ILE A 299 -14.31 20.01 2.77
N PRO A 300 -15.16 19.38 1.95
CA PRO A 300 -15.74 20.05 0.78
C PRO A 300 -16.59 21.27 1.20
N SER A 301 -16.84 22.18 0.26
CA SER A 301 -17.88 23.20 0.44
C SER A 301 -19.27 22.54 0.40
N SER A 302 -20.27 23.21 0.97
CA SER A 302 -21.64 22.66 1.09
C SER A 302 -22.37 22.42 -0.24
N ASP A 303 -21.86 22.97 -1.34
CA ASP A 303 -22.27 22.73 -2.73
C ASP A 303 -21.39 21.70 -3.46
N GLY A 304 -20.34 21.20 -2.81
CA GLY A 304 -19.34 20.28 -3.37
C GLY A 304 -18.34 20.89 -4.36
N SER A 305 -18.39 22.20 -4.64
CA SER A 305 -17.59 22.82 -5.72
C SER A 305 -16.12 23.12 -5.37
N LYS A 306 -15.75 23.05 -4.09
CA LYS A 306 -14.41 23.35 -3.58
C LYS A 306 -13.99 22.41 -2.47
N LEU A 307 -12.69 22.19 -2.40
CA LEU A 307 -11.95 21.63 -1.27
C LEU A 307 -11.14 22.79 -0.64
N ALA A 308 -10.58 22.63 0.56
CA ALA A 308 -9.97 23.76 1.26
C ALA A 308 -8.82 24.43 0.46
N ASN A 309 -8.02 23.64 -0.26
CA ASN A 309 -6.84 24.09 -1.00
C ASN A 309 -6.99 24.11 -2.53
N THR A 310 -8.14 23.72 -3.09
CA THR A 310 -8.35 23.65 -4.55
C THR A 310 -9.84 23.60 -4.92
N THR A 311 -10.20 23.96 -6.15
CA THR A 311 -11.52 23.64 -6.72
C THR A 311 -11.68 22.13 -6.88
N SER A 312 -12.89 21.59 -6.69
CA SER A 312 -13.15 20.19 -7.04
C SER A 312 -13.05 20.02 -8.57
N SER A 313 -12.07 19.25 -9.05
CA SER A 313 -12.00 18.82 -10.45
C SER A 313 -11.91 17.30 -10.55
N ARG A 314 -12.31 16.76 -11.70
CA ARG A 314 -12.16 15.33 -12.03
C ARG A 314 -10.72 14.95 -12.35
N ASP A 315 -9.86 15.92 -12.64
CA ASP A 315 -8.43 15.72 -12.93
C ASP A 315 -7.59 15.50 -11.64
N ILE A 316 -8.21 15.62 -10.46
CA ILE A 316 -7.59 15.40 -9.16
C ILE A 316 -7.72 13.91 -8.82
N THR A 317 -6.62 13.18 -9.04
CA THR A 317 -6.49 11.74 -8.72
C THR A 317 -5.31 11.52 -7.78
N ALA A 318 -5.15 10.31 -7.25
CA ALA A 318 -3.94 9.93 -6.51
C ALA A 318 -2.64 10.09 -7.34
N ILE A 319 -2.72 10.18 -8.67
CA ILE A 319 -1.57 10.27 -9.60
C ILE A 319 -1.36 11.71 -10.12
N SER A 320 -2.34 12.60 -10.00
CA SER A 320 -2.35 13.93 -10.66
C SER A 320 -2.89 15.09 -9.81
N GLY A 321 -3.37 14.85 -8.59
CA GLY A 321 -3.97 15.86 -7.72
C GLY A 321 -2.94 16.62 -6.87
N PRO A 322 -3.19 17.89 -6.52
CA PRO A 322 -2.47 18.52 -5.41
C PRO A 322 -2.88 17.86 -4.09
N SER A 323 -1.98 17.82 -3.09
CA SER A 323 -2.33 17.24 -1.79
C SER A 323 -3.50 17.97 -1.15
N LEU A 324 -4.59 17.23 -0.94
CA LEU A 324 -5.85 17.72 -0.38
C LEU A 324 -5.76 17.83 1.16
N LEU A 325 -4.72 17.28 1.78
CA LEU A 325 -4.44 17.46 3.20
C LEU A 325 -3.99 18.89 3.52
N THR A 326 -4.48 19.43 4.63
CA THR A 326 -4.01 20.70 5.19
C THR A 326 -3.07 20.44 6.36
N PRO A 327 -2.09 21.33 6.65
CA PRO A 327 -1.30 21.23 7.87
C PRO A 327 -2.20 21.23 9.11
N VAL A 328 -1.94 20.35 10.07
CA VAL A 328 -2.75 20.27 11.29
C VAL A 328 -2.78 21.61 12.02
N GLY A 329 -3.96 22.02 12.48
CA GLY A 329 -4.21 23.32 13.08
C GLY A 329 -4.33 24.50 12.11
N THR A 330 -4.39 24.26 10.79
CA THR A 330 -4.57 25.34 9.79
C THR A 330 -5.78 26.21 10.12
N PHE A 331 -6.91 25.60 10.49
CA PHE A 331 -8.13 26.31 10.90
C PHE A 331 -8.02 26.76 12.37
N SER A 332 -7.00 27.57 12.68
CA SER A 332 -6.58 28.01 14.01
C SER A 332 -7.63 28.76 14.86
N LYS A 333 -8.83 29.00 14.31
CA LYS A 333 -9.99 29.62 14.97
C LYS A 333 -11.20 28.68 15.12
N SER A 334 -11.06 27.42 14.75
CA SER A 334 -12.11 26.39 14.79
C SER A 334 -11.79 25.17 15.69
N PRO A 335 -11.10 25.30 16.84
CA PRO A 335 -10.89 24.16 17.71
C PRO A 335 -12.19 23.71 18.40
N SER A 336 -12.17 22.48 18.92
CA SER A 336 -13.12 22.01 19.91
C SER A 336 -13.06 22.82 21.21
N TYR A 337 -14.01 22.56 22.11
CA TYR A 337 -14.01 23.17 23.44
C TYR A 337 -12.71 22.89 24.22
N TYR A 338 -12.14 21.68 24.08
CA TYR A 338 -10.91 21.28 24.76
C TYR A 338 -9.64 21.71 24.02
N GLY A 339 -9.75 22.32 22.84
CA GLY A 339 -8.61 22.83 22.08
C GLY A 339 -7.99 21.85 21.08
N THR A 340 -8.67 20.75 20.74
CA THR A 340 -8.30 19.89 19.60
C THR A 340 -8.71 20.53 18.28
N TYR A 341 -7.97 20.23 17.21
CA TYR A 341 -8.25 20.65 15.85
C TYR A 341 -8.49 19.43 14.95
N ASP A 342 -9.10 19.69 13.79
CA ASP A 342 -9.16 18.80 12.62
C ASP A 342 -9.89 17.45 12.83
N GLN A 343 -10.62 17.27 13.94
CA GLN A 343 -11.47 16.09 14.17
C GLN A 343 -12.68 16.01 13.22
N ASP A 344 -13.10 17.13 12.62
CA ASP A 344 -13.81 17.10 11.34
C ASP A 344 -12.94 17.81 10.30
N GLY A 345 -12.60 17.12 9.22
CA GLY A 345 -11.68 17.56 8.18
C GLY A 345 -10.42 16.70 8.12
N ASN A 346 -9.62 16.86 7.05
CA ASN A 346 -8.45 16.02 6.78
C ASN A 346 -8.81 14.53 6.65
N LEU A 347 -8.67 13.73 7.71
CA LEU A 347 -8.75 12.26 7.68
C LEU A 347 -9.81 11.76 8.66
N THR A 348 -10.36 10.57 8.40
CA THR A 348 -10.98 9.80 9.49
C THR A 348 -9.89 9.27 10.41
N GLU A 349 -10.20 9.13 11.69
CA GLU A 349 -9.24 8.72 12.71
C GLU A 349 -9.62 7.39 13.33
N TRP A 350 -8.67 6.46 13.43
CA TRP A 350 -8.83 5.24 14.21
C TRP A 350 -9.15 5.52 15.68
N THR A 351 -10.10 4.77 16.25
CA THR A 351 -10.30 4.63 17.70
C THR A 351 -9.95 3.20 18.15
N ASP A 352 -9.64 2.98 19.43
CA ASP A 352 -9.39 1.61 19.96
C ASP A 352 -10.65 0.85 20.38
N THR A 353 -11.84 1.39 20.06
CA THR A 353 -13.13 0.70 20.22
C THR A 353 -13.25 -0.47 19.26
N VAL A 354 -13.51 -1.66 19.82
CA VAL A 354 -14.07 -2.78 19.08
C VAL A 354 -15.51 -2.45 18.68
N TYR A 355 -15.83 -2.50 17.38
CA TYR A 355 -17.20 -2.32 16.90
C TYR A 355 -18.08 -3.51 17.34
N ASP A 356 -19.32 -3.23 17.75
CA ASP A 356 -20.29 -4.22 18.24
C ASP A 356 -21.27 -4.68 17.14
N ALA A 357 -21.52 -5.99 17.08
CA ALA A 357 -22.31 -6.64 16.04
C ALA A 357 -23.83 -6.36 16.10
N THR A 358 -24.30 -5.49 17.00
CA THR A 358 -25.71 -5.07 17.09
C THR A 358 -26.11 -4.01 16.05
N ALA A 359 -25.13 -3.34 15.43
CA ALA A 359 -25.36 -2.32 14.42
C ALA A 359 -25.58 -2.90 13.00
N VAL A 360 -26.25 -2.13 12.12
CA VAL A 360 -26.86 -2.60 10.86
C VAL A 360 -25.88 -3.26 9.86
N PHE A 361 -24.58 -2.96 9.96
CA PHE A 361 -23.54 -3.54 9.10
C PHE A 361 -22.80 -4.74 9.73
N GLY A 362 -23.19 -5.18 10.95
CA GLY A 362 -22.49 -6.18 11.76
C GLY A 362 -22.44 -7.63 11.23
N SER A 363 -23.03 -7.90 10.07
CA SER A 363 -22.95 -9.19 9.37
C SER A 363 -21.96 -9.21 8.20
N TYR A 364 -21.40 -8.06 7.80
CA TYR A 364 -20.44 -7.98 6.69
C TYR A 364 -19.16 -8.77 7.06
N ASN A 365 -18.70 -9.66 6.17
CA ASN A 365 -17.63 -10.64 6.42
C ASN A 365 -17.89 -11.64 7.59
N ARG A 366 -19.14 -11.79 8.06
CA ARG A 366 -19.63 -12.87 8.96
C ARG A 366 -18.87 -13.12 10.28
N SER A 367 -17.94 -12.26 10.68
CA SER A 367 -17.19 -12.36 11.94
C SER A 367 -17.57 -11.19 12.85
N PRO A 368 -18.37 -11.42 13.92
CA PRO A 368 -18.65 -10.40 14.92
C PRO A 368 -17.37 -9.75 15.44
N ASN A 369 -17.42 -8.44 15.68
CA ASN A 369 -16.38 -7.68 16.37
C ASN A 369 -14.99 -7.74 15.69
N ALA A 370 -14.92 -7.98 14.38
CA ALA A 370 -13.66 -8.09 13.64
C ALA A 370 -13.00 -6.73 13.30
N THR A 371 -13.75 -5.63 13.30
CA THR A 371 -13.28 -4.30 12.88
C THR A 371 -12.92 -3.37 14.05
N ARG A 372 -12.30 -2.23 13.74
CA ARG A 372 -12.08 -1.09 14.66
C ARG A 372 -12.87 0.09 14.11
N SER A 373 -13.52 0.84 14.99
CA SER A 373 -14.24 2.04 14.56
C SER A 373 -13.28 3.15 14.16
N LYS A 374 -13.75 4.00 13.22
CA LYS A 374 -13.09 5.24 12.83
C LYS A 374 -14.10 6.38 12.86
N HIS A 375 -13.66 7.56 13.27
CA HIS A 375 -14.53 8.72 13.46
C HIS A 375 -13.99 9.98 12.75
N GLY A 376 -14.86 10.98 12.58
CA GLY A 376 -14.53 12.27 11.96
C GLY A 376 -14.93 12.39 10.49
N ALA A 377 -14.59 13.52 9.87
CA ALA A 377 -14.89 13.82 8.47
C ALA A 377 -13.62 13.87 7.62
N MET A 378 -13.54 13.07 6.57
CA MET A 378 -12.47 13.07 5.56
C MET A 378 -12.56 14.28 4.59
N TYR A 379 -11.44 14.72 4.01
CA TYR A 379 -11.33 15.92 3.15
C TYR A 379 -12.26 15.98 1.94
N TYR A 380 -12.82 14.83 1.53
CA TYR A 380 -13.76 14.69 0.41
C TYR A 380 -15.20 14.37 0.85
N SER A 381 -15.51 14.42 2.15
CA SER A 381 -16.86 14.17 2.67
C SER A 381 -17.46 15.37 3.39
N GLY A 382 -18.61 15.83 2.91
CA GLY A 382 -19.43 16.83 3.58
C GLY A 382 -20.36 16.30 4.68
N VAL A 383 -20.11 15.08 5.18
CA VAL A 383 -20.91 14.47 6.26
C VAL A 383 -20.16 14.64 7.58
N ALA A 384 -20.84 15.18 8.59
CA ALA A 384 -20.25 15.39 9.92
C ALA A 384 -19.90 14.07 10.59
N GLY A 385 -18.72 13.97 11.20
CA GLY A 385 -18.27 12.78 11.91
C GLY A 385 -19.28 12.36 12.99
N SER A 386 -19.87 13.31 13.73
CA SER A 386 -20.91 13.06 14.75
C SER A 386 -22.19 12.40 14.20
N THR A 387 -22.29 12.19 12.89
CA THR A 387 -23.39 11.52 12.19
C THR A 387 -22.93 10.38 11.27
N ARG A 388 -21.62 10.11 11.20
CA ARG A 388 -21.00 9.11 10.32
C ARG A 388 -19.71 8.56 10.95
N ARG A 389 -19.84 7.43 11.65
CA ARG A 389 -18.73 6.51 11.96
C ARG A 389 -18.43 5.63 10.73
N ASP A 390 -17.21 5.16 10.60
CA ASP A 390 -16.80 4.19 9.57
C ASP A 390 -16.21 2.94 10.24
N ASP A 391 -16.98 1.85 10.21
CA ASP A 391 -16.70 0.57 10.85
C ASP A 391 -16.31 -0.53 9.86
N ILE A 392 -16.14 -0.18 8.58
CA ILE A 392 -16.12 -1.14 7.45
C ILE A 392 -14.71 -1.77 7.27
N LEU A 393 -13.66 -1.11 7.74
CA LEU A 393 -12.28 -1.56 7.59
C LEU A 393 -11.79 -2.45 8.76
N MET A 394 -10.97 -3.44 8.42
CA MET A 394 -10.30 -4.30 9.38
C MET A 394 -9.09 -3.58 10.02
N PRO A 395 -8.60 -4.00 11.20
CA PRO A 395 -7.51 -3.33 11.95
C PRO A 395 -6.14 -3.27 11.22
N ASN A 396 -6.03 -3.95 10.09
CA ASN A 396 -4.85 -4.05 9.24
C ASN A 396 -5.02 -3.41 7.85
N ASP A 397 -6.22 -2.92 7.52
CA ASP A 397 -6.47 -2.20 6.27
C ASP A 397 -5.93 -0.77 6.32
N LYS A 398 -5.32 -0.33 5.22
CA LYS A 398 -4.77 1.01 5.02
C LYS A 398 -5.61 1.78 4.01
N ALA A 399 -5.77 3.08 4.21
CA ALA A 399 -6.51 3.95 3.30
C ALA A 399 -5.92 5.36 3.23
N TYR A 400 -6.05 5.99 2.06
CA TYR A 400 -5.72 7.40 1.81
C TYR A 400 -6.53 8.37 2.68
N GLY A 401 -7.74 7.97 3.09
CA GLY A 401 -8.68 8.77 3.89
C GLY A 401 -8.68 8.50 5.40
N THR A 402 -7.69 7.74 5.92
CA THR A 402 -7.62 7.35 7.33
C THR A 402 -6.23 7.56 7.94
N GLY A 403 -6.21 8.21 9.11
CA GLY A 403 -5.07 8.42 10.00
C GLY A 403 -5.45 8.12 11.46
N PHE A 404 -4.81 8.80 12.43
CA PHE A 404 -5.13 8.66 13.86
C PHE A 404 -4.59 9.83 14.70
N ARG A 405 -5.16 10.01 15.90
CA ARG A 405 -4.53 10.77 17.01
C ARG A 405 -4.31 9.87 18.22
N LEU A 406 -3.59 10.39 19.22
CA LEU A 406 -3.31 9.67 20.46
C LEU A 406 -4.00 10.33 21.66
N ALA A 407 -4.45 9.53 22.62
CA ALA A 407 -4.80 9.94 23.97
C ALA A 407 -3.67 9.58 24.96
N ALA A 408 -3.71 10.16 26.15
CA ALA A 408 -2.68 10.03 27.18
C ALA A 408 -3.22 10.25 28.59
N ALA A 409 -2.55 9.66 29.59
CA ALA A 409 -2.95 9.77 30.99
C ALA A 409 -2.89 11.23 31.49
N SER A 410 -3.81 11.63 32.36
CA SER A 410 -3.68 12.90 33.09
C SER A 410 -2.36 12.93 33.89
N LEU A 411 -1.82 14.13 34.11
CA LEU A 411 -0.49 14.36 34.68
C LEU A 411 -0.36 14.02 36.19
N GLY A 412 -1.37 13.40 36.79
CA GLY A 412 -1.43 13.07 38.23
C GLY A 412 -1.47 11.58 38.61
N SER A 413 -1.54 10.65 37.65
CA SER A 413 -1.79 9.23 37.95
C SER A 413 -0.53 8.46 38.43
N SER A 414 -0.24 8.52 39.73
CA SER A 414 0.63 7.52 40.38
C SER A 414 -0.20 6.28 40.76
N LEU A 415 0.23 5.10 40.34
CA LEU A 415 -0.56 3.87 40.40
C LEU A 415 -0.73 3.35 41.84
N VAL A 416 -1.98 3.26 42.31
CA VAL A 416 -2.36 2.51 43.51
C VAL A 416 -2.88 1.15 43.08
N VAL A 417 -2.20 0.07 43.49
CA VAL A 417 -2.66 -1.30 43.24
C VAL A 417 -3.63 -1.71 44.34
N SER A 418 -4.82 -2.18 43.96
CA SER A 418 -5.77 -2.87 44.85
C SER A 418 -6.14 -4.23 44.27
N SER A 419 -6.08 -5.28 45.10
CA SER A 419 -6.21 -6.67 44.70
C SER A 419 -7.64 -7.13 44.45
N GLU A 420 -7.76 -8.26 43.75
CA GLU A 420 -8.98 -9.08 43.65
C GLU A 420 -9.55 -9.49 45.01
N PRO A 421 -10.83 -9.87 45.02
CA PRO A 421 -11.33 -10.98 45.83
C PRO A 421 -11.89 -12.12 44.94
N ALA A 422 -11.42 -13.35 45.15
CA ALA A 422 -11.99 -14.55 44.53
C ALA A 422 -13.02 -15.23 45.45
N CYS A 423 -14.05 -15.87 44.86
CA CYS A 423 -14.82 -17.04 45.34
C CYS A 423 -16.11 -17.21 44.48
N ASP A 424 -16.84 -18.33 44.44
CA ASP A 424 -16.51 -19.78 44.34
C ASP A 424 -17.85 -20.55 44.13
N CYS A 425 -17.79 -21.82 43.72
CA CYS A 425 -18.82 -22.88 43.83
C CYS A 425 -20.20 -22.79 43.10
N CYS A 426 -20.29 -23.57 42.01
CA CYS A 426 -21.23 -24.70 41.81
C CYS A 426 -22.72 -24.49 41.39
N GLY A 427 -23.15 -25.22 40.34
CA GLY A 427 -24.57 -25.56 40.10
C GLY A 427 -24.95 -26.13 38.71
N ASN A 428 -24.90 -27.46 38.55
CA ASN A 428 -25.49 -28.35 37.51
C ASN A 428 -26.86 -27.89 36.91
N SER A 429 -27.33 -28.27 35.69
CA SER A 429 -26.87 -29.07 34.51
C SER A 429 -27.94 -28.91 33.37
N ILE A 430 -28.20 -29.72 32.31
CA ILE A 430 -27.86 -31.09 31.84
C ILE A 430 -28.22 -31.25 30.32
N ASP A 431 -27.58 -32.18 29.59
CA ASP A 431 -27.92 -32.88 28.29
C ASP A 431 -28.46 -32.08 27.04
N ASP A 432 -28.35 -32.52 25.76
CA ASP A 432 -27.88 -33.78 25.14
C ASP A 432 -27.41 -33.60 23.65
N ASP A 433 -26.62 -34.56 23.12
CA ASP A 433 -26.27 -35.02 21.72
C ASP A 433 -26.24 -34.03 20.49
N CYS A 434 -25.72 -34.25 19.25
CA CYS A 434 -25.26 -35.39 18.42
C CYS A 434 -24.56 -34.82 17.12
N THR A 435 -23.63 -35.38 16.30
CA THR A 435 -22.45 -36.30 16.37
C THR A 435 -21.63 -36.24 15.03
N THR A 436 -20.28 -36.23 15.06
CA THR A 436 -19.31 -36.79 14.02
C THR A 436 -19.26 -36.21 12.57
N ASN A 437 -18.24 -36.39 11.70
CA ASN A 437 -16.77 -36.67 11.75
C ASN A 437 -16.16 -36.63 10.30
N HIS A 438 -14.86 -36.25 10.15
CA HIS A 438 -13.89 -36.72 9.12
C HIS A 438 -14.18 -36.53 7.60
N SER A 439 -13.24 -36.65 6.64
CA SER A 439 -11.76 -36.47 6.58
C SER A 439 -11.24 -36.82 5.15
N SER A 440 -10.24 -36.08 4.63
CA SER A 440 -9.25 -36.52 3.60
C SER A 440 -9.78 -36.95 2.19
N ASP A 441 -8.98 -37.09 1.12
CA ASP A 441 -7.52 -37.03 0.93
C ASP A 441 -7.16 -36.47 -0.47
N SER A 442 -5.85 -36.27 -0.68
CA SER A 442 -5.10 -35.78 -1.83
C SER A 442 -5.04 -36.68 -3.08
N THR A 443 -4.48 -36.15 -4.18
CA THR A 443 -3.62 -36.90 -5.13
C THR A 443 -2.72 -35.95 -5.94
N LYS A 444 -1.68 -36.46 -6.63
CA LYS A 444 -0.50 -35.68 -7.02
C LYS A 444 0.17 -36.10 -8.35
N ALA A 445 0.42 -35.13 -9.26
CA ALA A 445 1.41 -35.13 -10.37
C ALA A 445 1.27 -36.22 -11.50
N THR A 446 1.86 -36.14 -12.70
CA THR A 446 2.72 -35.15 -13.41
C THR A 446 2.29 -35.08 -14.92
N THR A 447 3.01 -34.73 -16.01
CA THR A 447 4.46 -34.65 -16.39
C THR A 447 4.67 -33.67 -17.59
N ALA A 448 5.93 -33.51 -18.03
CA ALA A 448 6.46 -32.49 -18.95
C ALA A 448 6.60 -32.86 -20.45
N SER A 449 6.86 -31.85 -21.31
CA SER A 449 7.90 -31.84 -22.39
C SER A 449 8.10 -30.43 -23.01
N THR A 450 9.14 -30.21 -23.83
CA THR A 450 9.71 -28.90 -24.25
C THR A 450 9.70 -28.58 -25.76
N THR A 451 9.85 -27.30 -26.16
CA THR A 451 10.71 -26.75 -27.26
C THR A 451 10.42 -25.25 -27.53
N VAL A 452 11.43 -24.44 -27.94
CA VAL A 452 11.37 -22.96 -28.13
C VAL A 452 11.45 -22.52 -29.60
N ARG A 453 10.79 -21.40 -29.97
CA ARG A 453 11.08 -20.53 -31.14
C ARG A 453 10.70 -19.06 -30.87
N SER A 454 11.18 -18.13 -31.69
CA SER A 454 10.99 -16.67 -31.54
C SER A 454 10.45 -15.98 -32.82
N LYS A 455 9.29 -15.30 -32.74
CA LYS A 455 8.87 -14.17 -33.61
C LYS A 455 7.44 -13.69 -33.31
N LEU A 456 7.17 -12.38 -33.32
CA LEU A 456 5.92 -11.81 -32.78
C LEU A 456 5.19 -10.87 -33.74
N ALA A 457 3.95 -11.24 -34.07
CA ALA A 457 2.89 -10.41 -34.65
C ALA A 457 1.56 -11.19 -34.56
N GLY A 458 0.46 -10.52 -34.22
CA GLY A 458 -0.86 -11.13 -34.04
C GLY A 458 -1.70 -10.37 -33.00
N PRO A 459 -2.96 -10.80 -32.73
CA PRO A 459 -3.72 -10.26 -31.61
C PRO A 459 -3.02 -10.57 -30.28
N ALA A 460 -3.05 -9.60 -29.36
CA ALA A 460 -2.50 -9.79 -28.02
C ALA A 460 -3.56 -10.50 -27.15
N ILE A 461 -3.18 -11.62 -26.54
CA ILE A 461 -4.08 -12.47 -25.77
C ILE A 461 -3.65 -12.41 -24.32
N PHE A 462 -4.57 -11.96 -23.47
CA PHE A 462 -4.37 -11.78 -22.04
C PHE A 462 -5.35 -12.65 -21.26
N GLY A 463 -4.95 -13.08 -20.07
CA GLY A 463 -5.78 -13.93 -19.25
C GLY A 463 -5.01 -14.70 -18.19
N GLY A 464 -5.74 -15.53 -17.47
CA GLY A 464 -5.23 -16.24 -16.30
C GLY A 464 -6.31 -17.11 -15.67
N THR A 465 -5.97 -17.76 -14.56
CA THR A 465 -7.01 -18.26 -13.67
C THR A 465 -7.67 -17.08 -12.95
N ILE A 466 -8.98 -17.19 -12.72
CA ILE A 466 -9.70 -16.36 -11.76
C ILE A 466 -9.79 -17.20 -10.50
N GLN A 467 -9.35 -16.68 -9.35
CA GLN A 467 -9.34 -17.41 -8.09
C GLN A 467 -9.20 -16.45 -6.92
N SER A 468 -9.80 -16.84 -5.81
CA SER A 468 -9.80 -16.12 -4.53
C SER A 468 -8.38 -15.79 -4.04
N THR A 469 -7.41 -16.67 -4.28
CA THR A 469 -6.00 -16.47 -3.90
C THR A 469 -5.22 -15.43 -4.70
N GLN A 470 -5.82 -14.75 -5.69
CA GLN A 470 -5.21 -13.59 -6.37
C GLN A 470 -5.71 -12.24 -5.85
N GLU A 471 -6.67 -12.23 -4.91
CA GLU A 471 -7.23 -11.00 -4.36
C GLU A 471 -6.20 -10.13 -3.62
N VAL A 472 -6.55 -8.84 -3.47
CA VAL A 472 -5.75 -7.85 -2.71
C VAL A 472 -5.42 -8.36 -1.31
N TRP A 473 -6.42 -8.96 -0.67
CA TRP A 473 -6.22 -9.90 0.41
C TRP A 473 -6.77 -11.23 -0.08
N ALA A 474 -5.88 -12.18 -0.35
CA ALA A 474 -6.18 -13.51 -0.81
C ALA A 474 -7.17 -14.22 0.14
N VAL A 475 -8.47 -14.06 -0.12
CA VAL A 475 -9.51 -14.84 0.52
C VAL A 475 -9.41 -16.29 0.05
N ASP A 476 -9.96 -17.20 0.85
CA ASP A 476 -9.97 -18.62 0.52
C ASP A 476 -11.40 -19.06 0.24
N TYR A 477 -11.86 -18.70 -0.96
CA TYR A 477 -13.20 -18.96 -1.42
C TYR A 477 -13.17 -20.04 -2.51
N PRO A 478 -14.05 -21.07 -2.51
CA PRO A 478 -13.96 -22.21 -3.42
C PRO A 478 -14.28 -21.87 -4.88
N ALA A 479 -14.76 -20.66 -5.15
CA ALA A 479 -14.99 -20.20 -6.50
C ALA A 479 -13.68 -20.02 -7.27
N ARG A 480 -13.75 -20.28 -8.57
CA ARG A 480 -12.58 -20.34 -9.46
C ARG A 480 -13.02 -20.29 -10.90
N GLY A 481 -12.11 -19.91 -11.78
CA GLY A 481 -12.42 -19.68 -13.16
C GLY A 481 -11.22 -19.46 -14.05
N LYS A 482 -11.49 -19.00 -15.27
CA LYS A 482 -10.50 -18.54 -16.23
C LYS A 482 -11.00 -17.28 -16.91
N ALA A 483 -10.09 -16.32 -17.03
CA ALA A 483 -10.27 -15.13 -17.85
C ALA A 483 -9.50 -15.33 -19.15
N LYS A 484 -10.13 -14.99 -20.27
CA LYS A 484 -9.48 -14.77 -21.54
C LYS A 484 -10.03 -13.49 -22.15
N ILE A 485 -9.16 -12.51 -22.36
CA ILE A 485 -9.47 -11.28 -23.07
C ILE A 485 -8.58 -11.20 -24.31
N THR A 486 -9.20 -10.88 -25.45
CA THR A 486 -8.51 -10.75 -26.74
C THR A 486 -8.60 -9.31 -27.18
N LEU A 487 -7.48 -8.59 -27.14
CA LEU A 487 -7.35 -7.31 -27.83
C LEU A 487 -7.21 -7.61 -29.33
N ASN A 488 -8.11 -7.05 -30.15
CA ASN A 488 -8.02 -7.25 -31.59
C ASN A 488 -6.76 -6.59 -32.16
N ALA A 489 -6.26 -7.12 -33.28
CA ALA A 489 -4.99 -6.64 -33.87
C ALA A 489 -5.00 -5.15 -34.25
N ASP A 490 -6.19 -4.57 -34.49
CA ASP A 490 -6.39 -3.16 -34.85
C ASP A 490 -6.69 -2.26 -33.64
N GLN A 491 -6.78 -2.80 -32.43
CA GLN A 491 -6.95 -2.07 -31.15
C GLN A 491 -8.22 -1.19 -31.07
N THR A 492 -9.38 -1.78 -31.37
CA THR A 492 -10.69 -1.10 -31.46
C THR A 492 -11.83 -1.74 -30.67
N TYR A 493 -11.63 -2.93 -30.10
CA TYR A 493 -12.54 -3.56 -29.13
C TYR A 493 -11.82 -4.65 -28.33
N ILE A 494 -12.41 -5.08 -27.22
CA ILE A 494 -12.00 -6.32 -26.52
C ILE A 494 -13.13 -7.36 -26.58
N ASP A 495 -12.79 -8.58 -26.96
CA ASP A 495 -13.65 -9.76 -26.77
C ASP A 495 -13.23 -10.46 -25.48
N TYR A 496 -14.17 -10.72 -24.56
CA TYR A 496 -13.88 -11.43 -23.31
C TYR A 496 -14.72 -12.70 -23.14
N GLU A 497 -14.07 -13.74 -22.58
CA GLU A 497 -14.68 -14.97 -22.11
C GLU A 497 -14.24 -15.20 -20.65
N PHE A 498 -15.20 -15.16 -19.74
CA PHE A 498 -15.02 -15.55 -18.34
C PHE A 498 -15.76 -16.86 -18.09
N LYS A 499 -15.04 -17.86 -17.57
CA LYS A 499 -15.62 -19.14 -17.13
C LYS A 499 -15.45 -19.25 -15.63
N VAL A 500 -16.54 -19.43 -14.90
CA VAL A 500 -16.59 -19.34 -13.43
C VAL A 500 -17.38 -20.52 -12.84
N LYS A 501 -16.86 -21.10 -11.75
CA LYS A 501 -17.54 -22.13 -10.94
C LYS A 501 -17.58 -21.69 -9.49
N GLY A 502 -18.63 -22.09 -8.76
CA GLY A 502 -18.77 -21.81 -7.33
C GLY A 502 -19.23 -20.39 -7.00
N LEU A 503 -19.78 -19.67 -7.99
CA LEU A 503 -20.59 -18.47 -7.82
C LEU A 503 -21.88 -18.67 -8.64
N ASP A 504 -22.98 -18.08 -8.20
CA ASP A 504 -24.25 -18.08 -8.88
C ASP A 504 -24.54 -16.73 -9.55
N PHE A 505 -24.79 -16.77 -10.85
CA PHE A 505 -25.21 -15.63 -11.65
C PHE A 505 -26.70 -15.69 -11.98
N GLY A 506 -27.46 -16.65 -11.44
CA GLY A 506 -28.84 -16.96 -11.83
C GLY A 506 -29.83 -15.80 -11.67
N ILE A 507 -29.60 -14.94 -10.68
CA ILE A 507 -30.34 -13.68 -10.50
C ILE A 507 -30.02 -12.70 -11.65
N ILE A 508 -28.72 -12.47 -11.93
CA ILE A 508 -28.25 -11.56 -12.99
C ILE A 508 -28.62 -12.07 -14.40
N ALA A 509 -28.64 -13.38 -14.60
CA ALA A 509 -29.02 -14.05 -15.83
C ALA A 509 -30.55 -14.14 -16.05
N GLY A 510 -31.36 -13.64 -15.11
CA GLY A 510 -32.82 -13.66 -15.20
C GLY A 510 -33.47 -15.04 -15.09
N THR A 511 -32.72 -16.08 -14.72
CA THR A 511 -33.24 -17.45 -14.52
C THR A 511 -33.80 -17.69 -13.13
N GLY A 512 -33.53 -16.79 -12.18
CA GLY A 512 -33.61 -17.07 -10.75
C GLY A 512 -32.37 -17.85 -10.27
N PRO A 513 -32.13 -17.90 -8.95
CA PRO A 513 -30.99 -18.61 -8.37
C PRO A 513 -31.03 -20.09 -8.72
N ILE A 514 -29.85 -20.63 -9.02
CA ILE A 514 -29.54 -22.00 -9.37
C ILE A 514 -29.15 -22.79 -8.11
N THR A 515 -28.49 -22.15 -7.15
CA THR A 515 -28.24 -22.69 -5.80
C THR A 515 -29.31 -22.19 -4.82
N ALA A 516 -29.18 -22.58 -3.54
CA ALA A 516 -30.03 -22.09 -2.43
C ALA A 516 -29.19 -21.48 -1.30
N TYR A 517 -27.90 -21.28 -1.56
CA TYR A 517 -27.02 -20.41 -0.80
C TYR A 517 -27.13 -19.02 -1.46
N THR A 518 -26.94 -17.93 -0.70
CA THR A 518 -26.90 -16.56 -1.26
C THR A 518 -25.53 -15.92 -1.11
N GLY A 519 -24.63 -16.55 -0.33
CA GLY A 519 -23.25 -16.10 -0.22
C GLY A 519 -22.47 -16.32 -1.52
N ASP A 520 -22.96 -17.16 -2.44
CA ASP A 520 -22.41 -17.33 -3.79
C ASP A 520 -23.11 -16.49 -4.87
N ASP A 521 -24.21 -15.79 -4.56
CA ASP A 521 -24.87 -14.86 -5.50
C ASP A 521 -23.93 -13.70 -5.87
N VAL A 522 -23.71 -13.49 -7.17
CA VAL A 522 -22.85 -12.42 -7.70
C VAL A 522 -23.60 -11.09 -7.70
N ASN A 523 -23.04 -10.10 -7.00
CA ASN A 523 -23.61 -8.75 -6.89
C ASN A 523 -22.82 -7.67 -7.65
N GLY A 524 -21.56 -7.91 -8.02
CA GLY A 524 -20.71 -7.00 -8.78
C GLY A 524 -19.59 -7.72 -9.57
N MET A 525 -19.12 -7.11 -10.67
CA MET A 525 -18.03 -7.65 -11.49
C MET A 525 -17.40 -6.55 -12.35
N HIS A 526 -16.07 -6.40 -12.28
CA HIS A 526 -15.34 -5.27 -12.87
C HIS A 526 -13.93 -5.67 -13.34
N ILE A 527 -13.45 -5.08 -14.43
CA ILE A 527 -12.02 -5.06 -14.76
C ILE A 527 -11.40 -3.81 -14.11
N HIS A 528 -10.28 -4.00 -13.43
CA HIS A 528 -9.50 -2.98 -12.74
C HIS A 528 -8.05 -2.95 -13.23
N HIS A 529 -7.36 -1.84 -12.98
CA HIS A 529 -5.95 -1.65 -13.31
C HIS A 529 -5.08 -1.50 -12.04
N ALA A 530 -4.48 -2.59 -11.56
CA ALA A 530 -3.35 -2.61 -10.63
C ALA A 530 -2.71 -4.00 -10.51
N LYS A 531 -1.38 -4.03 -10.27
CA LYS A 531 -0.58 -5.25 -9.99
C LYS A 531 -1.28 -6.26 -9.06
N ILE A 532 -0.96 -7.55 -9.21
CA ILE A 532 -1.42 -8.63 -8.33
C ILE A 532 -1.27 -8.21 -6.86
N GLY A 533 -2.33 -8.37 -6.07
CA GLY A 533 -2.32 -8.01 -4.64
C GLY A 533 -2.50 -6.52 -4.33
N ALA A 534 -2.87 -5.66 -5.29
CA ALA A 534 -3.18 -4.24 -5.05
C ALA A 534 -4.55 -3.83 -5.60
N VAL A 535 -5.23 -2.91 -4.92
CA VAL A 535 -6.47 -2.29 -5.42
C VAL A 535 -6.13 -1.39 -6.62
N GLY A 536 -6.89 -1.52 -7.70
CA GLY A 536 -6.80 -0.64 -8.87
C GLY A 536 -8.11 0.10 -9.14
N ASP A 537 -8.02 1.20 -9.88
CA ASP A 537 -9.22 1.89 -10.36
C ASP A 537 -10.01 1.00 -11.35
N PRO A 538 -11.36 1.04 -11.36
CA PRO A 538 -12.16 0.29 -12.34
C PRO A 538 -11.99 0.85 -13.76
N ALA A 539 -11.50 0.02 -14.68
CA ALA A 539 -11.39 0.32 -16.10
C ALA A 539 -12.69 -0.01 -16.87
N LEU A 540 -13.43 -1.04 -16.41
CA LEU A 540 -14.73 -1.44 -16.97
C LEU A 540 -15.62 -2.10 -15.90
N GLY A 541 -16.82 -1.57 -15.65
CA GLY A 541 -17.87 -2.26 -14.90
C GLY A 541 -18.74 -3.16 -15.78
N ILE A 542 -18.91 -4.43 -15.41
CA ILE A 542 -19.70 -5.44 -16.15
C ILE A 542 -20.98 -5.81 -15.39
N ILE A 543 -20.94 -5.78 -14.05
CA ILE A 543 -22.10 -5.92 -13.16
C ILE A 543 -21.97 -4.87 -12.04
N SER A 544 -23.02 -4.09 -11.80
CA SER A 544 -23.17 -3.14 -10.67
C SER A 544 -22.00 -2.16 -10.39
N PRO A 545 -21.65 -1.23 -11.30
CA PRO A 545 -22.39 -0.84 -12.50
C PRO A 545 -22.11 -1.76 -13.70
N ASN A 546 -23.13 -1.98 -14.53
CA ASN A 546 -22.92 -2.49 -15.88
C ASN A 546 -22.74 -1.31 -16.84
N GLN A 547 -21.60 -1.25 -17.51
CA GLN A 547 -21.21 -0.23 -18.48
C GLN A 547 -21.06 -0.82 -19.91
N ASP A 548 -21.34 -2.13 -20.06
CA ASP A 548 -21.21 -2.92 -21.29
C ASP A 548 -22.62 -3.21 -21.83
N LEU A 549 -23.07 -2.37 -22.77
CA LEU A 549 -24.49 -2.18 -23.13
C LEU A 549 -24.67 -1.63 -24.55
N ASN A 550 -24.29 -2.41 -25.56
CA ASN A 550 -24.46 -2.03 -26.96
C ASN A 550 -25.94 -1.89 -27.38
N SER A 551 -26.34 -0.68 -27.78
CA SER A 551 -27.63 -0.46 -28.47
C SER A 551 -27.49 -0.81 -29.95
N VAL A 552 -27.64 -2.09 -30.31
CA VAL A 552 -27.49 -2.55 -31.69
C VAL A 552 -28.52 -1.89 -32.62
N PHE A 553 -28.02 -1.24 -33.68
CA PHE A 553 -28.84 -0.67 -34.75
C PHE A 553 -29.75 -1.74 -35.41
N GLY A 554 -31.08 -1.57 -35.34
CA GLY A 554 -31.98 -2.12 -36.37
C GLY A 554 -33.20 -2.91 -35.92
N HIS A 555 -33.36 -3.29 -34.64
CA HIS A 555 -34.65 -3.83 -34.16
C HIS A 555 -34.96 -3.53 -32.69
N GLN A 556 -36.25 -3.47 -32.36
CA GLN A 556 -36.72 -3.11 -31.03
C GLN A 556 -36.69 -4.30 -30.05
N THR A 557 -35.61 -4.46 -29.31
CA THR A 557 -35.57 -4.93 -27.90
C THR A 557 -34.21 -4.52 -27.34
N ILE A 558 -34.16 -3.94 -26.13
CA ILE A 558 -32.88 -3.74 -25.44
C ILE A 558 -32.44 -5.10 -24.90
N THR A 559 -31.38 -5.66 -25.47
CA THR A 559 -30.77 -6.92 -25.02
C THR A 559 -29.42 -6.64 -24.40
N GLN A 560 -29.18 -7.30 -23.26
CA GLN A 560 -27.89 -7.36 -22.57
C GLN A 560 -26.84 -7.97 -23.51
N ASP A 561 -25.71 -7.29 -23.73
CA ASP A 561 -24.59 -7.82 -24.55
C ASP A 561 -24.01 -9.08 -23.89
N ASN A 562 -23.86 -9.00 -22.56
CA ASN A 562 -23.32 -10.03 -21.70
C ASN A 562 -24.23 -11.27 -21.69
N VAL A 563 -23.81 -12.32 -22.42
CA VAL A 563 -24.50 -13.61 -22.47
C VAL A 563 -24.03 -14.47 -21.29
N TYR A 564 -24.96 -14.79 -20.40
CA TYR A 564 -24.76 -15.71 -19.28
C TYR A 564 -25.30 -17.10 -19.64
N SER A 565 -24.51 -18.14 -19.45
CA SER A 565 -24.92 -19.53 -19.69
C SER A 565 -24.39 -20.48 -18.62
N TYR A 566 -25.24 -21.35 -18.08
CA TYR A 566 -24.88 -22.29 -17.02
C TYR A 566 -24.96 -23.74 -17.50
N ASP A 567 -23.83 -24.45 -17.47
CA ASP A 567 -23.79 -25.89 -17.65
C ASP A 567 -24.08 -26.64 -16.34
N LYS A 568 -25.29 -27.20 -16.26
CA LYS A 568 -25.76 -28.01 -15.12
C LYS A 568 -24.98 -29.31 -14.90
N ILE A 569 -24.18 -29.78 -15.86
CA ILE A 569 -23.38 -31.01 -15.74
C ILE A 569 -22.03 -30.71 -15.09
N SER A 570 -21.34 -29.65 -15.52
CA SER A 570 -20.01 -29.31 -14.97
C SER A 570 -20.04 -28.23 -13.88
N GLY A 571 -21.17 -27.54 -13.67
CA GLY A 571 -21.29 -26.44 -12.71
C GLY A 571 -20.51 -25.18 -13.13
N GLU A 572 -20.45 -24.90 -14.44
CA GLU A 572 -19.75 -23.74 -15.00
C GLU A 572 -20.74 -22.70 -15.54
N TRP A 573 -20.59 -21.48 -15.07
CA TRP A 573 -21.07 -20.29 -15.76
C TRP A 573 -20.05 -19.87 -16.82
N THR A 574 -20.48 -19.71 -18.06
CA THR A 574 -19.74 -18.97 -19.08
C THR A 574 -20.42 -17.63 -19.30
N ILE A 575 -19.64 -16.55 -19.15
CA ILE A 575 -20.03 -15.17 -19.40
C ILE A 575 -19.18 -14.63 -20.56
N THR A 576 -19.82 -14.10 -21.59
CA THR A 576 -19.16 -13.50 -22.76
C THR A 576 -19.85 -12.19 -23.13
N GLY A 577 -19.05 -11.17 -23.46
CA GLY A 577 -19.51 -9.89 -23.99
C GLY A 577 -18.40 -9.23 -24.82
N ARG A 578 -18.72 -8.08 -25.42
CA ARG A 578 -17.76 -7.24 -26.15
C ARG A 578 -17.86 -5.80 -25.66
N TRP A 579 -16.74 -5.29 -25.14
CA TRP A 579 -16.62 -3.88 -24.82
C TRP A 579 -15.95 -3.09 -25.96
N SER A 580 -16.54 -1.95 -26.29
CA SER A 580 -16.14 -1.06 -27.36
C SER A 580 -16.25 0.41 -26.96
N LYS A 581 -15.80 1.31 -27.83
CA LYS A 581 -15.99 2.77 -27.68
C LYS A 581 -17.44 3.25 -27.79
N ASP A 582 -18.35 2.42 -28.30
CA ASP A 582 -19.76 2.76 -28.50
C ASP A 582 -20.61 2.41 -27.25
N ASP A 583 -20.00 1.78 -26.24
CA ASP A 583 -20.60 1.36 -24.97
C ASP A 583 -20.60 2.46 -23.88
N PRO A 584 -21.64 2.54 -23.02
CA PRO A 584 -21.86 3.65 -22.08
C PRO A 584 -21.02 3.57 -20.80
N SER A 585 -19.72 3.86 -20.90
CA SER A 585 -18.80 3.95 -19.75
C SER A 585 -18.64 5.39 -19.20
N SER A 586 -18.22 5.49 -17.93
CA SER A 586 -17.77 6.72 -17.29
C SER A 586 -16.41 7.22 -17.82
N VAL A 587 -15.62 6.32 -18.42
CA VAL A 587 -14.33 6.60 -19.07
C VAL A 587 -14.28 5.77 -20.36
N GLY A 588 -14.01 6.40 -21.51
CA GLY A 588 -14.14 5.74 -22.83
C GLY A 588 -13.12 4.62 -23.07
N PHE A 589 -13.46 3.69 -23.97
CA PHE A 589 -12.61 2.56 -24.38
C PHE A 589 -11.20 2.99 -24.78
N ASP A 590 -11.09 3.90 -25.76
CA ASP A 590 -9.81 4.36 -26.32
C ASP A 590 -8.89 4.92 -25.20
N TYR A 591 -9.44 5.71 -24.28
CA TYR A 591 -8.69 6.28 -23.15
C TYR A 591 -8.21 5.19 -22.17
N ASN A 592 -9.07 4.22 -21.83
CA ASN A 592 -8.66 3.11 -20.97
C ASN A 592 -7.59 2.25 -21.63
N LEU A 593 -7.62 2.07 -22.95
CA LEU A 593 -6.61 1.32 -23.68
C LEU A 593 -5.25 2.03 -23.74
N ASP A 594 -5.24 3.33 -24.01
CA ASP A 594 -3.99 4.12 -24.02
C ASP A 594 -3.35 4.27 -22.63
N ASN A 595 -4.16 4.37 -21.56
CA ASN A 595 -3.69 4.81 -20.25
C ASN A 595 -3.63 3.70 -19.18
N TYR A 596 -4.38 2.61 -19.33
CA TYR A 596 -4.48 1.55 -18.31
C TYR A 596 -4.31 0.13 -18.89
N LEU A 597 -5.23 -0.30 -19.76
CA LEU A 597 -5.37 -1.69 -20.17
C LEU A 597 -4.14 -2.23 -20.92
N PHE A 598 -3.78 -3.46 -20.57
CA PHE A 598 -2.73 -4.29 -21.16
C PHE A 598 -1.28 -3.82 -20.93
N GLN A 599 -1.08 -2.92 -19.96
CA GLN A 599 0.25 -2.57 -19.43
C GLN A 599 0.82 -3.65 -18.48
N GLY A 600 0.15 -4.82 -18.37
CA GLY A 600 0.54 -5.94 -17.50
C GLY A 600 0.02 -5.83 -16.07
N LEU A 601 -0.88 -4.87 -15.81
CA LEU A 601 -1.40 -4.55 -14.47
C LEU A 601 -2.90 -4.86 -14.32
N ASP A 602 -3.56 -5.43 -15.32
CA ASP A 602 -5.03 -5.48 -15.35
C ASP A 602 -5.57 -6.78 -14.75
N TYR A 603 -6.74 -6.71 -14.11
CA TYR A 603 -7.39 -7.86 -13.49
C TYR A 603 -8.91 -7.81 -13.58
N ILE A 604 -9.55 -8.96 -13.75
CA ILE A 604 -10.98 -9.14 -13.46
C ILE A 604 -11.17 -9.33 -11.96
N ASN A 605 -12.19 -8.69 -11.39
CA ASN A 605 -12.66 -8.84 -10.01
C ASN A 605 -14.15 -9.22 -10.04
N ILE A 606 -14.58 -10.10 -9.15
CA ILE A 606 -15.97 -10.56 -9.03
C ILE A 606 -16.36 -10.53 -7.55
N HIS A 607 -17.55 -10.00 -7.24
CA HIS A 607 -18.04 -9.72 -5.88
C HIS A 607 -19.32 -10.49 -5.57
N ASN A 608 -19.50 -10.86 -4.31
CA ASN A 608 -20.68 -11.53 -3.76
C ASN A 608 -21.05 -10.93 -2.38
N GLU A 609 -22.03 -11.51 -1.68
CA GLU A 609 -22.42 -11.04 -0.35
C GLU A 609 -21.41 -11.40 0.75
N ASP A 610 -20.54 -12.38 0.52
CA ASP A 610 -19.56 -12.87 1.50
C ASP A 610 -18.28 -12.02 1.55
N VAL A 611 -17.77 -11.54 0.40
CA VAL A 611 -16.51 -10.80 0.31
C VAL A 611 -16.65 -9.48 -0.45
N VAL A 612 -16.96 -8.45 0.33
CA VAL A 612 -16.98 -7.01 0.04
C VAL A 612 -16.11 -6.56 -1.15
N LEU A 613 -14.79 -6.80 -1.07
CA LEU A 613 -13.78 -6.10 -1.87
C LEU A 613 -13.30 -6.91 -3.08
N GLY A 614 -13.88 -8.11 -3.27
CA GLY A 614 -13.53 -9.07 -4.32
C GLY A 614 -13.49 -10.47 -3.72
N VAL A 615 -14.29 -11.40 -4.25
CA VAL A 615 -14.27 -12.80 -3.83
C VAL A 615 -13.35 -13.66 -4.70
N ILE A 616 -13.27 -13.37 -6.01
CA ILE A 616 -12.32 -14.00 -6.92
C ILE A 616 -11.77 -13.01 -7.95
N ARG A 617 -10.44 -12.99 -8.05
CA ARG A 617 -9.68 -12.13 -8.95
C ARG A 617 -8.89 -12.94 -9.97
N GLY A 618 -8.71 -12.40 -11.16
CA GLY A 618 -7.85 -12.99 -12.19
C GLY A 618 -7.01 -11.94 -12.89
N GLN A 619 -5.69 -11.98 -12.69
CA GLN A 619 -4.76 -11.11 -13.42
C GLN A 619 -4.72 -11.51 -14.90
N LEU A 620 -4.79 -10.52 -15.78
CA LEU A 620 -4.85 -10.66 -17.22
C LEU A 620 -3.42 -10.74 -17.79
N LEU A 621 -2.74 -11.85 -17.49
CA LEU A 621 -1.34 -12.04 -17.87
C LEU A 621 -1.16 -12.32 -19.37
N PRO A 622 -0.01 -11.93 -19.95
CA PRO A 622 0.44 -12.32 -21.29
C PRO A 622 0.37 -13.83 -21.59
N MET A 623 -0.65 -14.27 -22.34
CA MET A 623 -0.87 -15.68 -22.70
C MET A 623 -0.18 -16.10 -24.01
N ASN A 624 0.28 -15.15 -24.81
CA ASN A 624 1.14 -15.40 -25.95
C ASN A 624 2.42 -14.55 -25.85
N ASP A 625 3.50 -15.02 -26.48
CA ASP A 625 4.78 -14.34 -26.54
C ASP A 625 4.65 -12.85 -26.98
N VAL A 626 3.64 -12.51 -27.79
CA VAL A 626 3.34 -11.16 -28.30
C VAL A 626 3.12 -10.16 -27.17
N ALA A 627 2.59 -10.62 -26.03
CA ALA A 627 2.40 -9.83 -24.84
C ALA A 627 3.52 -10.00 -23.78
N GLN A 628 4.45 -10.96 -23.95
CA GLN A 628 5.50 -11.27 -22.94
C GLN A 628 6.83 -10.53 -23.16
N ALA A 629 7.12 -10.09 -24.39
CA ALA A 629 8.48 -9.73 -24.80
C ALA A 629 8.89 -8.27 -24.48
N GLY A 630 9.13 -7.97 -23.20
CA GLY A 630 9.84 -6.75 -22.80
C GLY A 630 11.27 -6.66 -23.39
N PRO A 631 11.76 -5.47 -23.78
CA PRO A 631 13.02 -5.34 -24.54
C PRO A 631 14.30 -5.32 -23.66
N PRO A 632 15.46 -5.80 -24.17
CA PRO A 632 16.71 -5.94 -23.41
C PRO A 632 17.64 -4.70 -23.43
N LEU A 633 18.69 -4.72 -22.58
CA LEU A 633 19.63 -3.62 -22.32
C LEU A 633 20.98 -3.76 -23.05
N LEU A 634 21.64 -2.64 -23.39
CA LEU A 634 22.93 -2.60 -24.11
C LEU A 634 23.89 -1.57 -23.50
N ASN A 635 25.13 -1.96 -23.18
CA ASN A 635 26.09 -1.13 -22.45
C ASN A 635 27.12 -0.43 -23.38
N GLN A 636 27.19 0.90 -23.30
CA GLN A 636 27.91 1.77 -24.25
C GLN A 636 29.17 2.37 -23.62
N ARG A 637 30.28 2.41 -24.36
CA ARG A 637 31.54 3.05 -23.95
C ARG A 637 31.66 4.46 -24.53
N PHE A 638 32.12 5.39 -23.70
CA PHE A 638 32.41 6.78 -24.05
C PHE A 638 33.85 7.14 -23.64
N VAL A 639 34.49 8.02 -24.42
CA VAL A 639 35.79 8.63 -24.09
C VAL A 639 35.66 10.15 -24.01
N ASN A 640 36.25 10.76 -22.98
CA ASN A 640 36.37 12.21 -22.88
C ASN A 640 37.60 12.68 -23.66
N SER A 641 37.39 13.25 -24.85
CA SER A 641 38.45 13.66 -25.79
C SER A 641 39.45 14.72 -25.27
N ILE A 642 39.20 15.32 -24.09
CA ILE A 642 40.07 16.33 -23.46
C ILE A 642 40.95 15.71 -22.37
N SER A 643 40.39 14.82 -21.54
CA SER A 643 41.09 14.18 -20.41
C SER A 643 41.59 12.76 -20.70
N GLY A 644 41.17 12.15 -21.81
CA GLY A 644 41.55 10.81 -22.25
C GLY A 644 40.83 9.66 -21.54
N LYS A 645 39.85 9.97 -20.68
CA LYS A 645 39.20 9.02 -19.76
C LYS A 645 37.99 8.31 -20.33
N HIS A 646 37.71 7.12 -19.83
CA HIS A 646 36.60 6.27 -20.28
C HIS A 646 35.45 6.17 -19.27
N PHE A 647 34.24 5.99 -19.79
CA PHE A 647 33.01 5.75 -19.03
C PHE A 647 32.14 4.69 -19.74
N TYR A 648 31.31 3.97 -18.97
CA TYR A 648 30.50 2.86 -19.45
C TYR A 648 29.09 2.94 -18.81
N SER A 649 28.03 2.96 -19.62
CA SER A 649 26.64 2.87 -19.13
C SER A 649 25.65 2.39 -20.19
N SER A 650 24.55 1.79 -19.72
CA SER A 650 23.33 1.45 -20.47
C SER A 650 22.15 2.37 -20.12
N ASN A 651 22.26 3.22 -19.09
CA ASN A 651 21.20 4.12 -18.65
C ASN A 651 21.02 5.30 -19.63
N SER A 652 19.80 5.52 -20.12
CA SER A 652 19.48 6.56 -21.11
C SER A 652 19.79 7.96 -20.59
N LYS A 653 19.43 8.29 -19.35
CA LYS A 653 19.69 9.61 -18.73
C LYS A 653 21.19 9.88 -18.62
N GLU A 654 22.00 8.86 -18.30
CA GLU A 654 23.46 8.97 -18.30
C GLU A 654 24.03 9.15 -19.72
N ILE A 655 23.57 8.36 -20.69
CA ILE A 655 23.99 8.43 -22.10
C ILE A 655 23.69 9.81 -22.71
N ASP A 656 22.47 10.34 -22.49
CA ASP A 656 22.06 11.65 -22.97
C ASP A 656 22.89 12.77 -22.32
N SER A 657 23.17 12.65 -21.02
CA SER A 657 24.02 13.58 -20.28
C SER A 657 25.46 13.58 -20.79
N LEU A 658 26.08 12.41 -20.98
CA LEU A 658 27.46 12.28 -21.50
C LEU A 658 27.59 12.86 -22.90
N THR A 659 26.64 12.53 -23.78
CA THR A 659 26.59 13.00 -25.17
C THR A 659 26.40 14.51 -25.23
N SER A 660 25.48 15.06 -24.42
CA SER A 660 25.26 16.51 -24.31
C SER A 660 26.47 17.26 -23.74
N ASN A 661 27.23 16.63 -22.84
CA ASN A 661 28.49 17.15 -22.29
C ASN A 661 29.72 16.86 -23.18
N GLY A 662 29.52 16.46 -24.45
CA GLY A 662 30.59 16.35 -25.45
C GLY A 662 31.54 15.17 -25.26
N TRP A 663 31.15 14.14 -24.51
CA TRP A 663 31.88 12.86 -24.51
C TRP A 663 31.65 12.14 -25.84
N LYS A 664 32.72 11.54 -26.38
CA LYS A 664 32.65 10.83 -27.65
C LYS A 664 32.28 9.37 -27.39
N GLN A 665 31.15 8.91 -27.90
CA GLN A 665 30.80 7.49 -27.91
C GLN A 665 31.81 6.70 -28.77
N GLU A 666 32.25 5.55 -28.29
CA GLU A 666 33.14 4.63 -29.02
C GLU A 666 32.43 3.37 -29.54
N GLY A 667 31.29 3.01 -28.94
CA GLY A 667 30.43 1.90 -29.38
C GLY A 667 29.86 1.10 -28.20
N PHE A 668 29.24 -0.03 -28.52
CA PHE A 668 28.87 -1.04 -27.52
C PHE A 668 30.11 -1.79 -27.03
N SER A 669 30.12 -2.20 -25.77
CA SER A 669 31.33 -2.76 -25.13
C SER A 669 31.15 -4.19 -24.61
N TRP A 670 30.06 -4.43 -23.90
CA TRP A 670 29.61 -5.70 -23.33
C TRP A 670 28.13 -5.54 -22.93
N ASN A 671 27.44 -6.64 -22.64
CA ASN A 671 26.04 -6.60 -22.24
C ASN A 671 25.90 -6.75 -20.72
N LEU A 672 24.75 -6.36 -20.19
CA LEU A 672 24.32 -6.70 -18.83
C LEU A 672 22.85 -7.11 -18.87
N TYR A 673 22.51 -8.05 -17.99
CA TYR A 673 21.11 -8.35 -17.70
C TYR A 673 20.56 -7.29 -16.72
N PRO A 674 19.28 -6.90 -16.85
CA PRO A 674 18.62 -6.03 -15.88
C PRO A 674 18.67 -6.67 -14.48
N VAL A 675 18.83 -5.82 -13.46
CA VAL A 675 18.56 -6.18 -12.06
C VAL A 675 17.05 -6.19 -11.81
N ALA A 676 16.63 -6.75 -10.67
CA ALA A 676 15.29 -6.49 -10.16
C ALA A 676 15.15 -5.02 -9.73
N SER A 677 13.94 -4.48 -9.81
CA SER A 677 13.63 -3.08 -9.49
C SER A 677 14.08 -2.67 -8.09
N GLY A 678 14.73 -1.52 -7.96
CA GLY A 678 15.22 -1.00 -6.68
C GLY A 678 16.56 -1.60 -6.20
N GLU A 679 17.28 -2.34 -7.04
CA GLU A 679 18.69 -2.69 -6.76
C GLU A 679 19.69 -1.61 -7.21
N SER A 680 19.36 -0.78 -8.23
CA SER A 680 20.12 0.42 -8.59
C SER A 680 19.43 1.31 -9.63
N ASP A 681 19.40 2.62 -9.36
CA ASP A 681 18.96 3.70 -10.27
C ASP A 681 19.79 3.82 -11.59
N LEU A 682 20.83 3.01 -11.74
CA LEU A 682 21.82 3.04 -12.83
C LEU A 682 21.45 2.13 -14.01
N VAL A 683 20.21 1.63 -14.03
CA VAL A 683 19.66 0.71 -15.04
C VAL A 683 18.42 1.36 -15.67
N PRO A 684 18.09 1.14 -16.96
CA PRO A 684 16.99 1.86 -17.61
C PRO A 684 15.60 1.61 -17.00
N ASP A 685 14.91 2.72 -16.72
CA ASP A 685 13.56 2.84 -16.15
C ASP A 685 12.54 1.82 -16.71
N ALA A 686 12.62 1.49 -18.01
CA ALA A 686 11.63 0.70 -18.73
C ALA A 686 11.54 -0.80 -18.33
N ILE A 687 12.42 -1.29 -17.44
CA ILE A 687 12.35 -2.65 -16.88
C ILE A 687 12.18 -2.61 -15.34
N GLU A 688 12.07 -1.43 -14.73
CA GLU A 688 12.07 -1.23 -13.29
C GLU A 688 10.71 -1.55 -12.62
N GLY A 689 10.28 -2.82 -12.75
CA GLY A 689 9.14 -3.35 -11.99
C GLY A 689 8.77 -4.83 -12.23
N GLN A 690 9.25 -5.46 -13.31
CA GLN A 690 8.67 -6.72 -13.80
C GLN A 690 9.44 -8.02 -13.49
N VAL A 691 10.54 -7.99 -12.71
CA VAL A 691 11.32 -9.21 -12.38
C VAL A 691 11.30 -9.55 -10.89
N LYS A 692 10.22 -10.22 -10.47
CA LYS A 692 10.20 -11.07 -9.26
C LYS A 692 9.60 -12.45 -9.55
N TYR A 693 10.33 -13.22 -10.34
CA TYR A 693 10.30 -14.68 -10.27
C TYR A 693 11.69 -15.18 -9.85
N GLU A 694 11.74 -16.19 -9.00
CA GLU A 694 12.93 -17.03 -8.89
C GLU A 694 13.04 -17.84 -10.18
N PHE A 695 13.79 -17.31 -11.16
CA PHE A 695 14.23 -18.11 -12.29
C PHE A 695 15.19 -19.17 -11.76
N ALA A 696 14.73 -20.42 -11.72
CA ALA A 696 15.64 -21.55 -11.77
C ALA A 696 16.44 -21.44 -13.07
N ASN A 697 17.73 -21.12 -12.98
CA ASN A 697 18.65 -21.01 -14.12
C ASN A 697 18.84 -22.39 -14.77
N ILE A 698 17.89 -22.79 -15.61
CA ILE A 698 17.88 -24.05 -16.34
C ILE A 698 18.01 -23.73 -17.83
N TYR A 699 19.23 -23.85 -18.34
CA TYR A 699 19.49 -23.93 -19.77
C TYR A 699 19.99 -25.35 -20.07
N ASN A 700 19.17 -26.16 -20.74
CA ASN A 700 19.44 -27.58 -21.02
C ASN A 700 19.84 -28.40 -19.77
N ASP A 701 19.09 -28.27 -18.67
CA ASP A 701 19.26 -29.01 -17.41
C ASP A 701 20.63 -28.83 -16.70
N VAL A 702 21.43 -27.84 -17.10
CA VAL A 702 22.63 -27.41 -16.37
C VAL A 702 22.31 -26.17 -15.55
N SER A 703 22.43 -26.29 -14.22
CA SER A 703 22.47 -25.14 -13.32
C SER A 703 23.78 -24.40 -13.50
N LEU A 704 23.70 -23.16 -13.97
CA LEU A 704 24.83 -22.22 -13.99
C LEU A 704 24.84 -21.42 -12.68
N ASP A 705 26.05 -21.10 -12.19
CA ASP A 705 26.25 -20.25 -11.01
C ASP A 705 25.45 -18.94 -11.11
N PRO A 706 24.98 -18.39 -9.96
CA PRO A 706 24.19 -17.17 -9.94
C PRO A 706 24.91 -16.00 -10.62
N LEU A 707 24.14 -15.17 -11.32
CA LEU A 707 24.62 -13.92 -11.89
C LEU A 707 25.20 -13.01 -10.78
N LEU A 708 26.42 -12.53 -11.01
CA LEU A 708 27.12 -11.60 -10.14
C LEU A 708 26.66 -10.17 -10.44
N ASN A 709 26.54 -9.36 -9.39
CA ASN A 709 26.29 -7.92 -9.50
C ASN A 709 27.58 -7.21 -9.97
N VAL A 710 27.47 -6.34 -10.98
CA VAL A 710 28.57 -5.49 -11.43
C VAL A 710 28.45 -4.14 -10.73
N HIS A 711 29.30 -3.90 -9.74
CA HIS A 711 29.30 -2.70 -8.91
C HIS A 711 30.11 -1.58 -9.58
N ARG A 712 29.59 -0.35 -9.56
CA ARG A 712 30.31 0.87 -10.02
C ARG A 712 30.68 1.77 -8.84
N LEU A 713 31.87 2.35 -8.90
CA LEU A 713 32.44 3.26 -7.92
C LEU A 713 33.08 4.47 -8.62
N TYR A 714 33.06 5.64 -7.98
CA TYR A 714 33.63 6.88 -8.51
C TYR A 714 34.51 7.62 -7.49
N ASN A 715 35.72 7.99 -7.88
CA ASN A 715 36.59 8.86 -7.09
C ASN A 715 36.51 10.30 -7.60
N SER A 716 35.86 11.18 -6.83
CA SER A 716 35.66 12.59 -7.19
C SER A 716 36.92 13.46 -7.19
N LYS A 717 38.05 12.98 -6.63
CA LYS A 717 39.32 13.72 -6.59
C LYS A 717 40.19 13.42 -7.82
N SER A 718 40.29 12.16 -8.23
CA SER A 718 40.95 11.81 -9.49
C SER A 718 40.02 12.02 -10.68
N GLY A 719 38.71 11.86 -10.49
CA GLY A 719 37.68 11.85 -11.52
C GLY A 719 37.62 10.52 -12.28
N ASN A 720 37.88 9.39 -11.60
CA ASN A 720 38.00 8.06 -12.21
C ASN A 720 36.93 7.11 -11.69
N HIS A 721 36.44 6.21 -12.55
CA HIS A 721 35.51 5.15 -12.17
C HIS A 721 36.26 3.82 -11.98
N PHE A 722 35.66 2.93 -11.18
CA PHE A 722 36.11 1.57 -10.94
C PHE A 722 34.90 0.65 -10.90
N PHE A 723 34.94 -0.43 -11.69
CA PHE A 723 33.92 -1.46 -11.77
C PHE A 723 34.48 -2.79 -11.25
N THR A 724 33.70 -3.52 -10.46
CA THR A 724 34.08 -4.85 -9.96
C THR A 724 32.87 -5.72 -9.61
N THR A 725 33.06 -7.04 -9.66
CA THR A 725 32.16 -8.08 -9.13
C THR A 725 32.62 -8.59 -7.75
N ASN A 726 33.65 -7.97 -7.16
CA ASN A 726 34.29 -8.42 -5.93
C ASN A 726 34.09 -7.41 -4.79
N ASP A 727 33.28 -7.79 -3.79
CA ASP A 727 32.95 -6.97 -2.62
C ASP A 727 34.19 -6.52 -1.83
N GLN A 728 35.24 -7.34 -1.77
CA GLN A 728 36.45 -6.99 -1.04
C GLN A 728 37.28 -5.93 -1.78
N GLU A 729 37.21 -5.87 -3.11
CA GLU A 729 37.77 -4.76 -3.89
C GLU A 729 36.93 -3.48 -3.72
N LEU A 730 35.59 -3.60 -3.74
CA LEU A 730 34.65 -2.49 -3.49
C LEU A 730 34.98 -1.80 -2.15
N VAL A 731 35.05 -2.57 -1.06
CA VAL A 731 35.40 -2.06 0.29
C VAL A 731 36.82 -1.47 0.35
N THR A 732 37.75 -1.99 -0.46
CA THR A 732 39.13 -1.47 -0.51
C THR A 732 39.21 -0.15 -1.28
N ALA A 733 38.52 -0.05 -2.42
CA ALA A 733 38.41 1.18 -3.21
C ALA A 733 37.68 2.29 -2.42
N GLN A 734 36.65 1.94 -1.64
CA GLN A 734 36.01 2.87 -0.69
C GLN A 734 37.01 3.45 0.32
N ARG A 735 37.85 2.60 0.93
CA ARG A 735 38.91 3.05 1.85
C ARG A 735 39.99 3.89 1.15
N ALA A 736 40.20 3.70 -0.15
CA ALA A 736 41.05 4.55 -0.99
C ALA A 736 40.36 5.87 -1.45
N GLY A 737 39.11 6.12 -1.05
CA GLY A 737 38.40 7.36 -1.32
C GLY A 737 37.54 7.36 -2.59
N TYR A 738 37.14 6.20 -3.10
CA TYR A 738 36.06 6.08 -4.08
C TYR A 738 34.70 6.06 -3.37
N SER A 739 33.72 6.82 -3.84
CA SER A 739 32.31 6.61 -3.51
C SER A 739 31.82 5.34 -4.21
N TYR A 740 30.91 4.59 -3.58
CA TYR A 740 30.14 3.54 -4.26
C TYR A 740 28.87 4.15 -4.86
N GLU A 741 28.52 3.76 -6.08
CA GLU A 741 27.42 4.36 -6.84
C GLU A 741 26.23 3.42 -7.05
N GLY A 742 26.46 2.10 -7.14
CA GLY A 742 25.38 1.12 -7.30
C GLY A 742 25.77 -0.10 -8.13
N VAL A 743 24.77 -0.91 -8.49
CA VAL A 743 24.90 -2.09 -9.35
C VAL A 743 24.43 -1.71 -10.76
N VAL A 744 25.34 -1.57 -11.72
CA VAL A 744 24.98 -1.16 -13.10
C VAL A 744 24.30 -2.27 -13.92
N GLY A 745 24.15 -3.47 -13.35
CA GLY A 745 23.52 -4.63 -13.94
C GLY A 745 24.18 -5.94 -13.50
N ARG A 746 23.75 -7.06 -14.10
CA ARG A 746 24.20 -8.42 -13.75
C ARG A 746 24.96 -9.10 -14.88
N ALA A 747 26.02 -9.83 -14.51
CA ALA A 747 26.93 -10.56 -15.41
C ALA A 747 27.32 -11.92 -14.84
N TYR A 748 27.88 -12.82 -15.65
CA TYR A 748 28.31 -14.15 -15.20
C TYR A 748 29.72 -14.13 -14.59
N SER A 749 30.04 -15.11 -13.74
CA SER A 749 31.40 -15.32 -13.24
C SER A 749 32.39 -15.60 -14.40
N PRO A 750 33.64 -15.12 -14.35
CA PRO A 750 34.68 -15.53 -15.30
C PRO A 750 34.87 -17.05 -15.42
N SER A 751 34.55 -17.82 -14.36
CA SER A 751 34.68 -19.28 -14.34
C SER A 751 33.74 -20.02 -15.30
N VAL A 752 32.54 -19.49 -15.58
CA VAL A 752 31.53 -20.20 -16.40
C VAL A 752 31.63 -19.90 -17.90
N ALA A 753 32.51 -18.99 -18.32
CA ALA A 753 32.69 -18.64 -19.73
C ALA A 753 33.29 -19.77 -20.57
N ALA A 754 34.23 -20.54 -19.98
CA ALA A 754 35.05 -21.53 -20.68
C ALA A 754 34.27 -22.71 -21.30
N SER A 755 33.00 -22.90 -20.93
CA SER A 755 32.14 -24.00 -21.36
C SER A 755 30.82 -23.57 -22.03
N ASN A 756 30.44 -22.28 -21.95
CA ASN A 756 29.10 -21.81 -22.32
C ASN A 756 29.06 -20.73 -23.42
N GLY A 757 30.22 -20.33 -23.98
CA GLY A 757 30.29 -19.39 -25.10
C GLY A 757 30.18 -17.91 -24.74
N PHE A 758 30.11 -17.56 -23.45
CA PHE A 758 30.21 -16.18 -22.96
C PHE A 758 31.61 -15.59 -23.18
N THR A 759 31.68 -14.27 -23.34
CA THR A 759 32.92 -13.50 -23.56
C THR A 759 33.42 -12.89 -22.26
N VAL A 760 34.69 -13.11 -21.92
CA VAL A 760 35.28 -12.60 -20.65
C VAL A 760 35.77 -11.16 -20.82
N VAL A 761 35.26 -10.25 -19.98
CA VAL A 761 35.75 -8.87 -19.86
C VAL A 761 36.99 -8.83 -18.97
N GLN A 762 38.05 -8.18 -19.45
CA GLN A 762 39.34 -7.99 -18.76
C GLN A 762 39.45 -6.57 -18.20
N ARG A 763 40.13 -6.42 -17.05
CA ARG A 763 40.44 -5.15 -16.39
C ARG A 763 41.94 -4.84 -16.42
N PHE A 764 42.25 -3.56 -16.62
CA PHE A 764 43.60 -3.00 -16.66
C PHE A 764 43.65 -1.72 -15.81
N TYR A 765 44.80 -1.42 -15.19
CA TYR A 765 45.02 -0.25 -14.35
C TYR A 765 46.23 0.58 -14.78
N ASN A 766 46.09 1.90 -14.90
CA ASN A 766 47.18 2.81 -15.20
C ASN A 766 47.68 3.51 -13.93
N GLY A 767 48.81 3.05 -13.38
CA GLY A 767 49.40 3.59 -12.15
C GLY A 767 49.92 5.04 -12.22
N ARG A 768 49.82 5.72 -13.37
CA ARG A 768 50.12 7.17 -13.51
C ARG A 768 48.87 8.05 -13.46
N THR A 769 47.75 7.59 -14.02
CA THR A 769 46.48 8.34 -14.05
C THR A 769 45.47 7.87 -13.00
N GLY A 770 45.69 6.68 -12.45
CA GLY A 770 44.76 5.98 -11.56
C GLY A 770 43.51 5.44 -12.27
N GLU A 771 43.50 5.37 -13.61
CA GLU A 771 42.36 4.95 -14.41
C GLU A 771 42.31 3.42 -14.54
N HIS A 772 41.09 2.86 -14.53
CA HIS A 772 40.84 1.46 -14.87
C HIS A 772 40.12 1.36 -16.21
N PHE A 773 40.56 0.44 -17.06
CA PHE A 773 40.01 0.22 -18.40
C PHE A 773 39.47 -1.21 -18.53
N TYR A 774 38.32 -1.36 -19.19
CA TYR A 774 37.55 -2.60 -19.28
C TYR A 774 37.29 -2.98 -20.74
N THR A 775 37.63 -4.20 -21.13
CA THR A 775 37.40 -4.68 -22.50
C THR A 775 37.23 -6.18 -22.62
N SER A 776 36.29 -6.58 -23.48
CA SER A 776 36.09 -7.94 -24.00
C SER A 776 37.01 -8.24 -25.20
N SER A 777 37.68 -7.24 -25.77
CA SER A 777 38.53 -7.36 -26.96
C SER A 777 39.97 -7.75 -26.61
N SER A 778 40.36 -8.97 -26.98
CA SER A 778 41.73 -9.47 -26.81
C SER A 778 42.78 -8.64 -27.57
N THR A 779 42.42 -8.07 -28.72
CA THR A 779 43.27 -7.16 -29.50
C THR A 779 43.50 -5.84 -28.79
N GLU A 780 42.46 -5.27 -28.17
CA GLU A 780 42.56 -4.02 -27.41
C GLU A 780 43.39 -4.24 -26.14
N ALA A 781 43.07 -5.29 -25.38
CA ALA A 781 43.81 -5.76 -24.21
C ALA A 781 45.32 -5.90 -24.44
N ALA A 782 45.74 -6.45 -25.58
CA ALA A 782 47.15 -6.61 -25.94
C ALA A 782 47.89 -5.27 -26.17
N SER A 783 47.18 -4.20 -26.54
CA SER A 783 47.76 -2.89 -26.83
C SER A 783 48.02 -2.04 -25.57
N LEU A 784 47.19 -2.19 -24.53
CA LEU A 784 47.14 -1.31 -23.35
C LEU A 784 48.47 -1.24 -22.57
N GLY A 785 49.25 -2.33 -22.56
CA GLY A 785 50.58 -2.37 -21.95
C GLY A 785 51.55 -1.33 -22.51
N SER A 786 51.47 -1.05 -23.82
CA SER A 786 52.29 -0.02 -24.47
C SER A 786 51.88 1.42 -24.09
N LEU A 787 50.64 1.59 -23.62
CA LEU A 787 50.05 2.86 -23.19
C LEU A 787 50.23 3.12 -21.67
N GLY A 788 50.98 2.27 -20.97
CA GLY A 788 51.29 2.41 -19.55
C GLY A 788 50.27 1.80 -18.59
N TYR A 789 49.31 1.02 -19.10
CA TYR A 789 48.41 0.20 -18.28
C TYR A 789 49.08 -1.13 -17.89
N SER A 790 48.80 -1.61 -16.68
CA SER A 790 49.12 -2.96 -16.21
C SER A 790 47.84 -3.82 -16.25
N ALA A 791 47.96 -5.10 -16.63
CA ALA A 791 46.83 -6.01 -16.60
C ALA A 791 46.51 -6.44 -15.16
N GLU A 792 45.23 -6.48 -14.78
CA GLU A 792 44.79 -6.97 -13.47
C GLU A 792 44.05 -8.31 -13.56
N GLY A 793 43.41 -8.60 -14.71
CA GLY A 793 42.84 -9.91 -15.02
C GLY A 793 41.37 -9.87 -15.43
N ALA A 794 40.68 -11.00 -15.34
CA ALA A 794 39.28 -11.14 -15.71
C ALA A 794 38.36 -10.53 -14.64
N ALA A 795 37.31 -9.80 -15.08
CA ALA A 795 36.35 -9.14 -14.21
C ALA A 795 34.99 -9.86 -14.18
N TRP A 796 34.43 -10.20 -15.35
CA TRP A 796 33.18 -10.98 -15.49
C TRP A 796 33.06 -11.58 -16.89
N ALA A 797 31.99 -12.34 -17.13
CA ALA A 797 31.60 -12.88 -18.43
C ALA A 797 30.25 -12.32 -18.90
N SER A 798 30.12 -12.06 -20.21
CA SER A 798 28.99 -11.40 -20.89
C SER A 798 28.60 -12.11 -22.19
#